data_AF-A0A662N5N3-F1
#
_entry.id   AF-A0A662N5N3-F1
#
_cell.length_a   1.000
_cell.length_b   1.000
_cell.length_c   1.000
_cell.angle_alpha   90.00
_cell.angle_beta   90.00
_cell.angle_gamma   90.00
#
_symmetry.space_group_name_H-M   'P 1'
#
loop_
_entity.id
_entity.type
_entity.pdbx_description
1 polymer ?
#
loop_
_entity_poly.entity_id
_entity_poly.type
_entity_poly.pdbx_seq_one_letter_code
_entity_poly.pdbx_strand_id
1 'polypeptide(L)'
;PAIQVDVYLLGVSLSEDMDDGWNGYADIVGNYKIVHKGHETKNGNIEMIYYDWDTLKGKMGYIRKRLLYSHKECSPLNEITIEVNLEEYNDILSNSAIGSGSIKITKPGKYTINSGKGKVLIEVKTTPAVLYSDECSYFYDQPNDYASSIVTSSGGYVYDWQLANMIRMWIANRTGYANMVFIFNQCFGGGMIDDLKEKLEGTGDAAFLSASKHNETSWGLADGYTPASWPEMAKRGFKKPEGYYPKEVGEELAKTGKDAPTIKEIAKRAEQQDARGPYGLGFKETPQYTSVGNGDNIKIGKKADGSDVASKHAILFAGDADSKRHWNNLDRAYKALKKHGFTDANIIVLAGNGKTLPNGTNVPSYVDGPGTKKALFEAIINVSKKMNKNEQLIFWVSDHGNRERTETALDKAIKDPVKQTVPPKRTAKRPGQISWDLDEEFLKVIKLDPNNQPYVSILVEATPMVIEYGEYFLENIKLYVNENELELELIEPIIAYDEEPDLDAYELVYLVDERILREENLIEVEWAGDPEMFVEYTILGLMISTGDINELEPEPIEVVEERTLFELLREYVPIYNENIDNLPGFIKRIAGNERIDLEITLENKSILNIGVVTEKGRIVEFSKGKISEPTMRVWTSEDIVRRIINSEDPISTGVNALKMGEIRYSGVGFRRTLKMFAVKIVTKVYRLVEVIGDLFG
;
A
#
# COMPACT_ATOMS: atom_id res chain seq x y z
N PRO A 1 12.97 13.48 10.41
CA PRO A 1 13.92 14.61 10.35
C PRO A 1 14.41 15.06 11.73
N ALA A 2 15.65 15.55 11.80
CA ALA A 2 16.25 16.06 13.02
C ALA A 2 15.68 17.45 13.37
N ILE A 3 15.36 17.64 14.64
CA ILE A 3 14.83 18.87 15.19
C ILE A 3 15.66 19.30 16.41
N GLN A 4 15.79 20.61 16.56
CA GLN A 4 16.27 21.28 17.75
C GLN A 4 15.04 21.69 18.56
N VAL A 5 14.97 21.23 19.80
CA VAL A 5 13.87 21.50 20.72
C VAL A 5 14.36 22.44 21.80
N ASP A 6 13.71 23.60 21.87
CA ASP A 6 14.00 24.63 22.85
C ASP A 6 12.77 24.89 23.71
N VAL A 7 12.97 24.90 25.03
CA VAL A 7 11.95 25.30 26.01
C VAL A 7 12.30 26.68 26.53
N TYR A 8 11.37 27.61 26.40
CA TYR A 8 11.54 28.98 26.84
C TYR A 8 10.54 29.35 27.93
N LEU A 9 10.99 30.16 28.88
CA LEU A 9 10.13 30.91 29.80
C LEU A 9 9.76 32.26 29.17
N LEU A 10 8.47 32.55 29.09
CA LEU A 10 7.94 33.77 28.47
C LEU A 10 7.31 34.75 29.47
N GLY A 11 6.84 34.28 30.62
CA GLY A 11 6.20 35.15 31.59
C GLY A 11 5.60 34.40 32.77
N VAL A 12 5.12 35.18 33.73
CA VAL A 12 4.43 34.69 34.92
C VAL A 12 3.20 35.56 35.22
N SER A 13 2.22 35.01 35.92
CA SER A 13 1.11 35.78 36.49
C SER A 13 0.76 35.28 37.88
N LEU A 14 0.22 36.14 38.73
CA LEU A 14 -0.30 35.78 40.04
C LEU A 14 -1.84 35.78 40.04
N SER A 15 -2.46 35.11 41.01
CA SER A 15 -3.92 35.13 41.22
C SER A 15 -4.35 36.11 42.31
N GLU A 16 -3.41 36.56 43.13
CA GLU A 16 -3.62 37.50 44.21
C GLU A 16 -2.39 38.40 44.37
N ASP A 17 -2.57 39.49 45.11
CA ASP A 17 -1.49 40.40 45.46
C ASP A 17 -0.51 39.71 46.41
N MET A 18 0.76 39.70 46.01
CA MET A 18 1.87 39.10 46.76
C MET A 18 3.04 40.10 46.79
N ASP A 19 2.77 41.40 46.67
CA ASP A 19 3.75 42.44 46.94
C ASP A 19 3.93 42.57 48.46
N ASP A 20 5.17 42.45 48.95
CA ASP A 20 5.51 42.60 50.36
C ASP A 20 5.56 44.07 50.80
N GLY A 21 5.39 45.00 49.86
CA GLY A 21 5.35 46.44 50.05
C GLY A 21 6.74 47.09 50.10
N TRP A 22 7.83 46.34 49.89
CA TRP A 22 9.19 46.87 49.97
C TRP A 22 9.59 47.64 48.71
N ASN A 23 9.34 47.05 47.53
CA ASN A 23 9.75 47.62 46.24
C ASN A 23 8.57 47.89 45.29
N GLY A 24 7.34 47.53 45.67
CA GLY A 24 6.14 47.70 44.83
C GLY A 24 5.91 46.55 43.83
N TYR A 25 6.60 45.42 44.01
CA TYR A 25 6.53 44.25 43.14
C TYR A 25 6.52 42.96 43.95
N ALA A 26 5.87 41.94 43.43
CA ALA A 26 6.12 40.57 43.89
C ALA A 26 7.44 40.07 43.28
N ASP A 27 8.41 39.72 44.14
CA ASP A 27 9.74 39.24 43.75
C ASP A 27 9.73 37.73 43.53
N ILE A 28 9.38 37.28 42.32
CA ILE A 28 9.19 35.86 42.02
C ILE A 28 10.53 35.19 41.71
N VAL A 29 10.87 34.14 42.47
CA VAL A 29 11.97 33.20 42.20
C VAL A 29 11.44 31.77 42.13
N GLY A 30 12.28 30.82 41.75
CA GLY A 30 11.85 29.43 41.75
C GLY A 30 12.86 28.46 41.19
N ASN A 31 12.41 27.22 41.01
CA ASN A 31 13.15 26.19 40.31
C ASN A 31 12.26 25.52 39.25
N TYR A 32 12.92 24.89 38.28
CA TYR A 32 12.28 24.11 37.26
C TYR A 32 13.00 22.78 37.07
N LYS A 33 12.23 21.78 36.65
CA LYS A 33 12.71 20.47 36.24
C LYS A 33 12.06 20.09 34.93
N ILE A 34 12.89 19.70 33.97
CA ILE A 34 12.47 19.31 32.63
C ILE A 34 12.89 17.86 32.43
N VAL A 35 11.91 16.98 32.32
CA VAL A 35 12.08 15.56 32.00
C VAL A 35 11.69 15.37 30.56
N HIS A 36 12.67 15.14 29.69
CA HIS A 36 12.44 14.88 28.28
C HIS A 36 12.67 13.40 28.00
N LYS A 37 11.62 12.69 27.56
CA LYS A 37 11.67 11.23 27.35
C LYS A 37 12.83 10.87 26.41
N GLY A 38 13.70 9.96 26.85
CA GLY A 38 14.87 9.53 26.09
C GLY A 38 16.13 10.40 26.30
N HIS A 39 16.04 11.44 27.13
CA HIS A 39 17.13 12.40 27.35
C HIS A 39 17.37 12.66 28.84
N GLU A 40 18.52 13.26 29.16
CA GLU A 40 18.85 13.61 30.54
C GLU A 40 17.89 14.65 31.12
N THR A 41 17.54 14.48 32.40
CA THR A 41 16.69 15.45 33.11
C THR A 41 17.48 16.73 33.39
N LYS A 42 16.89 17.88 33.06
CA LYS A 42 17.47 19.19 33.34
C LYS A 42 16.79 19.84 34.55
N ASN A 43 17.57 20.16 35.56
CA ASN A 43 17.15 21.01 36.68
C ASN A 43 17.79 22.40 36.54
N GLY A 44 17.08 23.44 37.00
CA GLY A 44 17.63 24.79 37.05
C GLY A 44 16.78 25.74 37.90
N ASN A 45 17.27 26.97 38.04
CA ASN A 45 16.61 28.02 38.82
C ASN A 45 15.97 29.05 37.90
N ILE A 46 14.84 29.61 38.33
CA ILE A 46 14.22 30.78 37.73
C ILE A 46 14.82 32.00 38.43
N GLU A 47 15.62 32.76 37.68
CA GLU A 47 16.13 34.06 38.15
C GLU A 47 14.97 35.01 38.46
N MET A 48 15.21 35.91 39.42
CA MET A 48 14.23 36.89 39.91
C MET A 48 13.43 37.57 38.78
N ILE A 49 12.11 37.62 38.99
CA ILE A 49 11.12 38.27 38.14
C ILE A 49 10.30 39.22 39.00
N TYR A 50 10.34 40.51 38.68
CA TYR A 50 9.51 41.52 39.31
C TYR A 50 8.12 41.52 38.67
N TYR A 51 7.08 41.24 39.45
CA TYR A 51 5.69 41.23 38.98
C TYR A 51 4.88 42.37 39.61
N ASP A 52 4.46 43.32 38.78
CA ASP A 52 3.67 44.49 39.18
C ASP A 52 2.19 44.12 39.27
N TRP A 53 1.72 43.80 40.48
CA TRP A 53 0.32 43.44 40.70
C TRP A 53 -0.64 44.61 40.39
N ASP A 54 -0.28 45.83 40.80
CA ASP A 54 -1.11 47.02 40.62
C ASP A 54 -1.42 47.31 39.14
N THR A 55 -0.42 47.12 38.28
CA THR A 55 -0.55 47.29 36.83
C THR A 55 -1.19 46.08 36.16
N LEU A 56 -0.76 44.86 36.49
CA LEU A 56 -1.13 43.65 35.74
C LEU A 56 -2.43 43.01 36.24
N LYS A 57 -2.74 43.08 37.54
CA LYS A 57 -3.95 42.53 38.18
C LYS A 57 -4.28 41.10 37.73
N GLY A 58 -3.28 40.23 37.86
CA GLY A 58 -3.35 38.81 37.47
C GLY A 58 -3.25 38.52 35.97
N LYS A 59 -2.99 39.54 35.12
CA LYS A 59 -2.62 39.32 33.71
C LYS A 59 -1.20 38.78 33.60
N MET A 60 -0.90 38.15 32.46
CA MET A 60 0.45 37.65 32.16
C MET A 60 1.47 38.80 32.10
N GLY A 61 2.44 38.78 33.01
CA GLY A 61 3.63 39.62 32.97
C GLY A 61 4.66 38.99 32.06
N TYR A 62 4.78 39.51 30.84
CA TYR A 62 5.76 39.02 29.87
C TYR A 62 7.16 39.45 30.27
N ILE A 63 8.08 38.51 30.29
CA ILE A 63 9.50 38.76 30.56
C ILE A 63 10.31 38.71 29.26
N ARG A 64 11.57 39.16 29.33
CA ARG A 64 12.52 38.85 28.26
C ARG A 64 12.65 37.33 28.16
N LYS A 65 12.33 36.78 26.98
CA LYS A 65 12.37 35.34 26.68
C LYS A 65 13.68 34.69 27.18
N ARG A 66 13.57 33.72 28.10
CA ARG A 66 14.71 32.99 28.70
C ARG A 66 14.71 31.53 28.24
N LEU A 67 15.86 31.01 27.79
CA LEU A 67 16.02 29.60 27.41
C LEU A 67 16.24 28.74 28.66
N LEU A 68 15.38 27.74 28.88
CA LEU A 68 15.48 26.81 30.01
C LEU A 68 16.14 25.49 29.62
N TYR A 69 15.85 25.01 28.42
CA TYR A 69 16.31 23.71 27.92
C TYR A 69 16.47 23.73 26.41
N SER A 70 17.46 22.99 25.91
CA SER A 70 17.78 22.91 24.49
C SER A 70 18.37 21.54 24.19
N HIS A 71 17.78 20.79 23.27
CA HIS A 71 18.25 19.45 22.90
C HIS A 71 17.91 19.11 21.44
N LYS A 72 18.73 18.25 20.81
CA LYS A 72 18.48 17.77 19.45
C LYS A 72 17.92 16.35 19.48
N GLU A 73 16.89 16.10 18.71
CA GLU A 73 16.27 14.78 18.61
C GLU A 73 15.67 14.55 17.22
N CYS A 74 15.09 13.36 17.02
CA CYS A 74 14.38 13.02 15.79
C CYS A 74 12.89 13.29 15.96
N SER A 75 12.31 14.03 15.02
CA SER A 75 10.86 14.29 14.97
C SER A 75 10.06 12.99 14.78
N PRO A 76 8.88 12.84 15.42
CA PRO A 76 8.17 13.85 16.22
C PRO A 76 8.81 14.12 17.59
N LEU A 77 8.53 15.30 18.14
CA LEU A 77 8.91 15.72 19.49
C LEU A 77 8.56 14.62 20.51
N ASN A 78 9.56 14.12 21.24
CA ASN A 78 9.33 13.23 22.36
C ASN A 78 8.64 13.97 23.52
N GLU A 79 7.92 13.23 24.38
CA GLU A 79 7.20 13.82 25.50
C GLU A 79 8.15 14.61 26.43
N ILE A 80 7.81 15.86 26.71
CA ILE A 80 8.47 16.71 27.70
C ILE A 80 7.52 16.94 28.86
N THR A 81 7.96 16.59 30.07
CA THR A 81 7.31 17.02 31.31
C THR A 81 8.09 18.19 31.90
N ILE A 82 7.40 19.29 32.17
CA ILE A 82 7.98 20.49 32.77
C ILE A 82 7.32 20.70 34.11
N GLU A 83 8.12 20.68 35.16
CA GLU A 83 7.74 20.97 36.54
C GLU A 83 8.32 22.33 36.93
N VAL A 84 7.54 23.15 37.63
CA VAL A 84 7.98 24.44 38.17
C VAL A 84 7.56 24.54 39.63
N ASN A 85 8.41 25.13 40.45
CA ASN A 85 8.07 25.55 41.81
C ASN A 85 8.43 27.03 41.97
N LEU A 86 7.45 27.83 42.37
CA LEU A 86 7.59 29.27 42.51
C LEU A 86 7.48 29.69 43.98
N GLU A 87 8.27 30.68 44.32
CA GLU A 87 8.34 31.30 45.63
C GLU A 87 8.42 32.82 45.47
N GLU A 88 7.84 33.54 46.41
CA GLU A 88 8.06 34.96 46.59
C GLU A 88 9.30 35.12 47.48
N TYR A 89 10.31 35.80 46.94
CA TYR A 89 11.58 36.02 47.59
C TYR A 89 11.44 37.06 48.71
N ASN A 90 12.06 36.82 49.87
CA ASN A 90 12.13 37.79 50.95
C ASN A 90 13.54 37.82 51.56
N ASP A 91 14.09 39.02 51.78
CA ASP A 91 15.45 39.20 52.32
C ASP A 91 15.54 39.02 53.85
N ILE A 92 14.42 39.09 54.57
CA ILE A 92 14.38 39.17 56.05
C ILE A 92 13.70 37.94 56.66
N LEU A 93 12.68 37.39 56.00
CA LEU A 93 11.92 36.20 56.41
C LEU A 93 12.12 35.04 55.42
N SER A 94 11.57 33.86 55.74
CA SER A 94 11.53 32.75 54.78
C SER A 94 10.62 33.08 53.60
N ASN A 95 11.03 32.71 52.38
CA ASN A 95 10.22 32.84 51.18
C ASN A 95 8.79 32.30 51.35
N SER A 96 7.82 33.02 50.80
CA SER A 96 6.42 32.58 50.78
C SER A 96 6.16 31.69 49.56
N ALA A 97 5.51 30.55 49.75
CA ALA A 97 5.21 29.65 48.64
C ALA A 97 4.13 30.26 47.73
N ILE A 98 4.46 30.44 46.45
CA ILE A 98 3.48 30.76 45.39
C ILE A 98 2.81 29.45 44.95
N GLY A 99 3.62 28.40 44.75
CA GLY A 99 3.16 27.04 44.51
C GLY A 99 3.93 26.32 43.41
N SER A 100 3.63 25.03 43.25
CA SER A 100 4.23 24.16 42.24
C SER A 100 3.22 23.67 41.22
N GLY A 101 3.66 23.41 40.00
CA GLY A 101 2.84 22.90 38.92
C GLY A 101 3.63 22.05 37.94
N SER A 102 2.93 21.26 37.13
CA SER A 102 3.55 20.50 36.05
C SER A 102 2.67 20.44 34.80
N ILE A 103 3.28 20.20 33.65
CA ILE A 103 2.60 19.96 32.39
C ILE A 103 3.35 18.93 31.54
N LYS A 104 2.61 18.12 30.79
CA LYS A 104 3.13 17.23 29.74
C LYS A 104 2.88 17.83 28.35
N ILE A 105 3.91 17.80 27.51
CA ILE A 105 3.91 18.40 26.18
C ILE A 105 4.41 17.38 25.16
N THR A 106 3.62 17.17 24.10
CA THR A 106 3.95 16.27 22.98
C THR A 106 3.96 17.00 21.63
N LYS A 107 3.66 18.30 21.62
CA LYS A 107 3.65 19.13 20.42
C LYS A 107 4.32 20.49 20.70
N PRO A 108 4.93 21.15 19.70
CA PRO A 108 5.43 22.51 19.85
C PRO A 108 4.26 23.47 20.09
N GLY A 109 4.47 24.49 20.92
CA GLY A 109 3.42 25.45 21.26
C GLY A 109 3.72 26.30 22.48
N LYS A 110 2.77 27.18 22.82
CA LYS A 110 2.79 27.94 24.08
C LYS A 110 1.87 27.28 25.07
N TYR A 111 2.33 27.15 26.31
CA TYR A 111 1.62 26.44 27.36
C TYR A 111 1.66 27.22 28.66
N THR A 112 0.60 27.09 29.45
CA THR A 112 0.50 27.70 30.77
C THR A 112 0.52 26.60 31.83
N ILE A 113 1.48 26.66 32.75
CA ILE A 113 1.54 25.78 33.92
C ILE A 113 0.86 26.50 35.07
N ASN A 114 -0.18 25.90 35.65
CA ASN A 114 -0.79 26.41 36.87
C ASN A 114 0.04 25.93 38.08
N SER A 115 0.50 26.86 38.92
CA SER A 115 1.42 26.60 40.02
C SER A 115 0.89 27.27 41.31
N GLY A 116 -0.25 26.79 41.81
CA GLY A 116 -0.92 27.35 42.98
C GLY A 116 -1.46 28.75 42.73
N LYS A 117 -0.89 29.74 43.42
CA LYS A 117 -1.21 31.17 43.27
C LYS A 117 -0.57 31.79 42.03
N GLY A 118 0.34 31.07 41.36
CA GLY A 118 1.03 31.51 40.16
C GLY A 118 0.58 30.77 38.90
N LYS A 119 0.88 31.35 37.75
CA LYS A 119 0.92 30.67 36.46
C LYS A 119 2.21 31.01 35.73
N VAL A 120 2.77 30.03 35.03
CA VAL A 120 3.99 30.18 34.23
C VAL A 120 3.66 29.98 32.76
N LEU A 121 3.99 30.97 31.92
CA LEU A 121 3.89 30.84 30.47
C LEU A 121 5.22 30.36 29.89
N ILE A 122 5.18 29.22 29.22
CA ILE A 122 6.31 28.61 28.53
C ILE A 122 6.04 28.46 27.03
N GLU A 123 7.10 28.34 26.25
CA GLU A 123 7.05 28.02 24.82
C GLU A 123 8.00 26.88 24.51
N VAL A 124 7.46 25.81 23.94
CA VAL A 124 8.24 24.73 23.33
C VAL A 124 8.32 24.99 21.84
N LYS A 125 9.52 25.25 21.33
CA LYS A 125 9.76 25.53 19.93
C LYS A 125 10.63 24.44 19.33
N THR A 126 10.25 23.96 18.16
CA THR A 126 11.07 23.06 17.35
C THR A 126 11.57 23.78 16.12
N THR A 127 12.87 23.72 15.84
CA THR A 127 13.48 24.20 14.60
C THR A 127 14.21 23.07 13.88
N PRO A 128 14.34 23.08 12.55
CA PRO A 128 15.07 22.02 11.86
C PRO A 128 16.56 22.01 12.25
N ALA A 129 17.12 20.83 12.52
CA ALA A 129 18.52 20.64 12.93
C ALA A 129 19.31 19.88 11.85
N VAL A 130 19.51 20.53 10.69
CA VAL A 130 20.08 19.92 9.46
C VAL A 130 21.36 19.11 9.73
N LEU A 131 22.30 19.67 10.51
CA LEU A 131 23.60 19.03 10.80
C LEU A 131 23.50 17.79 11.72
N TYR A 132 22.30 17.48 12.22
CA TYR A 132 22.02 16.32 13.06
C TYR A 132 21.14 15.28 12.35
N SER A 133 20.87 15.45 11.05
CA SER A 133 20.02 14.53 10.27
C SER A 133 20.54 13.09 10.21
N ASP A 134 21.84 12.90 10.37
CA ASP A 134 22.50 11.60 10.22
C ASP A 134 22.19 10.66 11.39
N GLU A 135 21.89 11.22 12.56
CA GLU A 135 21.49 10.49 13.77
C GLU A 135 20.02 10.04 13.74
N CYS A 136 19.27 10.43 12.71
CA CYS A 136 17.85 10.11 12.58
C CYS A 136 17.58 9.11 11.46
N SER A 137 16.95 7.99 11.79
CA SER A 137 16.32 7.08 10.82
C SER A 137 14.86 7.48 10.63
N TYR A 138 14.35 7.46 9.39
CA TYR A 138 13.01 7.95 9.08
C TYR A 138 12.27 7.11 8.03
N PHE A 139 12.64 5.84 7.86
CA PHE A 139 11.83 4.96 7.03
C PHE A 139 10.52 4.63 7.73
N TYR A 140 9.40 4.84 7.05
CA TYR A 140 8.07 4.46 7.51
C TYR A 140 7.49 3.43 6.53
N ASP A 141 7.30 2.22 7.02
CA ASP A 141 6.59 1.15 6.31
C ASP A 141 5.18 1.61 5.92
N GLN A 142 4.69 1.14 4.79
CA GLN A 142 3.31 1.38 4.41
C GLN A 142 2.38 0.55 5.31
N PRO A 143 1.21 1.07 5.70
CA PRO A 143 0.19 0.25 6.35
C PRO A 143 -0.28 -0.88 5.43
N ASN A 144 -0.44 -2.10 5.97
CA ASN A 144 -0.81 -3.32 5.23
C ASN A 144 -2.12 -3.23 4.42
N ASP A 145 -3.00 -2.28 4.75
CA ASP A 145 -4.28 -2.04 4.08
C ASP A 145 -4.17 -1.05 2.90
N TYR A 146 -2.95 -0.67 2.53
CA TYR A 146 -2.64 0.11 1.35
C TYR A 146 -1.66 -0.61 0.43
N ALA A 147 -1.62 -0.11 -0.81
CA ALA A 147 -0.69 -0.48 -1.86
C ALA A 147 -0.18 0.79 -2.53
N SER A 148 1.13 0.94 -2.69
CA SER A 148 1.75 1.92 -3.56
C SER A 148 1.94 1.33 -4.95
N SER A 149 1.96 2.18 -5.98
CA SER A 149 2.19 1.70 -7.34
C SER A 149 3.00 2.66 -8.20
N ILE A 150 3.74 2.08 -9.13
CA ILE A 150 4.27 2.77 -10.31
C ILE A 150 3.14 2.89 -11.33
N VAL A 151 2.98 4.08 -11.90
CA VAL A 151 2.02 4.36 -12.97
C VAL A 151 2.66 4.02 -14.32
N THR A 152 1.87 3.54 -15.27
CA THR A 152 2.37 3.18 -16.61
C THR A 152 1.64 3.99 -17.68
N SER A 153 2.27 4.19 -18.84
CA SER A 153 1.66 4.92 -19.95
C SER A 153 0.42 4.24 -20.54
N SER A 154 0.25 2.95 -20.30
CA SER A 154 -0.94 2.16 -20.68
C SER A 154 -2.12 2.28 -19.71
N GLY A 155 -1.98 3.01 -18.60
CA GLY A 155 -3.02 3.14 -17.57
C GLY A 155 -3.09 1.97 -16.57
N GLY A 156 -2.24 0.96 -16.74
CA GLY A 156 -2.04 -0.12 -15.76
C GLY A 156 -1.10 0.30 -14.62
N TYR A 157 -1.10 -0.47 -13.53
CA TYR A 157 -0.27 -0.23 -12.36
C TYR A 157 0.69 -1.39 -12.10
N VAL A 158 1.88 -1.04 -11.63
CA VAL A 158 2.81 -2.02 -11.03
C VAL A 158 2.84 -1.74 -9.54
N TYR A 159 2.12 -2.56 -8.79
CA TYR A 159 2.08 -2.44 -7.34
C TYR A 159 3.42 -2.83 -6.71
N ASP A 160 3.70 -2.28 -5.54
CA ASP A 160 4.83 -2.60 -4.66
C ASP A 160 5.13 -4.09 -4.55
N TRP A 161 4.14 -4.93 -4.18
CA TRP A 161 4.33 -6.37 -4.09
C TRP A 161 4.66 -7.02 -5.44
N GLN A 162 4.10 -6.52 -6.55
CA GLN A 162 4.37 -7.07 -7.89
C GLN A 162 5.82 -6.80 -8.29
N LEU A 163 6.29 -5.57 -8.06
CA LEU A 163 7.69 -5.23 -8.30
C LEU A 163 8.62 -6.05 -7.39
N ALA A 164 8.31 -6.14 -6.10
CA ALA A 164 9.11 -6.88 -5.14
C ALA A 164 9.21 -8.37 -5.49
N ASN A 165 8.09 -8.98 -5.88
CA ASN A 165 8.06 -10.36 -6.35
C ASN A 165 8.88 -10.53 -7.63
N MET A 166 8.71 -9.66 -8.63
CA MET A 166 9.50 -9.70 -9.87
C MET A 166 11.01 -9.63 -9.60
N ILE A 167 11.44 -8.70 -8.75
CA ILE A 167 12.85 -8.56 -8.39
C ILE A 167 13.34 -9.80 -7.64
N ARG A 168 12.59 -10.31 -6.66
CA ARG A 168 12.98 -11.52 -5.90
C ARG A 168 13.11 -12.72 -6.82
N MET A 169 12.14 -12.94 -7.71
CA MET A 169 12.06 -14.13 -8.55
C MET A 169 13.11 -14.10 -9.65
N TRP A 170 13.21 -12.99 -10.39
CA TRP A 170 14.05 -12.91 -11.58
C TRP A 170 15.48 -12.47 -11.30
N ILE A 171 15.73 -11.68 -10.25
CA ILE A 171 17.09 -11.21 -9.93
C ILE A 171 17.64 -11.96 -8.73
N ALA A 172 17.01 -11.84 -7.55
CA ALA A 172 17.59 -12.40 -6.33
C ALA A 172 17.74 -13.92 -6.37
N ASN A 173 16.66 -14.64 -6.72
CA ASN A 173 16.65 -16.11 -6.71
C ASN A 173 17.32 -16.73 -7.95
N ARG A 174 17.09 -16.15 -9.14
CA ARG A 174 17.57 -16.75 -10.40
C ARG A 174 19.06 -16.48 -10.64
N THR A 175 19.51 -15.24 -10.45
CA THR A 175 20.86 -14.80 -10.88
C THR A 175 21.77 -14.46 -9.71
N GLY A 176 21.18 -14.04 -8.59
CA GLY A 176 21.86 -13.31 -7.54
C GLY A 176 22.33 -11.93 -8.01
N TYR A 177 22.86 -11.15 -7.09
CA TYR A 177 23.41 -9.82 -7.35
C TYR A 177 24.52 -9.48 -6.34
N ALA A 178 25.41 -8.55 -6.66
CA ALA A 178 26.37 -8.02 -5.69
C ALA A 178 25.72 -6.96 -4.80
N ASN A 179 24.99 -6.03 -5.42
CA ASN A 179 24.09 -5.13 -4.71
C ASN A 179 23.04 -4.51 -5.64
N MET A 180 21.98 -3.98 -5.04
CA MET A 180 20.93 -3.27 -5.76
C MET A 180 20.66 -1.89 -5.15
N VAL A 181 20.31 -0.93 -5.98
CA VAL A 181 19.91 0.42 -5.56
C VAL A 181 18.58 0.77 -6.20
N PHE A 182 17.58 1.08 -5.38
CA PHE A 182 16.24 1.47 -5.81
C PHE A 182 16.00 2.95 -5.49
N ILE A 183 15.62 3.74 -6.49
CA ILE A 183 15.40 5.19 -6.36
C ILE A 183 13.99 5.53 -6.86
N PHE A 184 13.07 5.75 -5.93
CA PHE A 184 11.66 6.08 -6.19
C PHE A 184 11.40 7.58 -6.05
N ASN A 185 11.54 8.32 -7.14
CA ASN A 185 11.37 9.78 -7.19
C ASN A 185 9.91 10.24 -7.35
N GLN A 186 8.97 9.30 -7.39
CA GLN A 186 7.53 9.52 -7.61
C GLN A 186 6.76 9.80 -6.31
N CYS A 187 5.48 10.22 -6.42
CA CYS A 187 4.60 10.27 -5.26
C CYS A 187 4.42 8.88 -4.66
N PHE A 188 4.19 8.85 -3.35
CA PHE A 188 3.99 7.63 -2.56
C PHE A 188 5.13 6.61 -2.69
N GLY A 189 6.29 7.02 -3.21
CA GLY A 189 7.40 6.13 -3.52
C GLY A 189 7.99 5.43 -2.30
N GLY A 190 7.85 6.02 -1.11
CA GLY A 190 8.24 5.38 0.15
C GLY A 190 7.51 4.07 0.43
N GLY A 191 6.28 3.92 -0.06
CA GLY A 191 5.50 2.68 0.06
C GLY A 191 5.85 1.63 -0.99
N MET A 192 6.80 1.90 -1.90
CA MET A 192 7.33 0.85 -2.80
C MET A 192 8.44 0.04 -2.13
N ILE A 193 8.91 0.47 -0.95
CA ILE A 193 10.20 0.04 -0.39
C ILE A 193 10.03 -1.13 0.58
N ASP A 194 8.97 -1.17 1.36
CA ASP A 194 8.72 -2.14 2.41
C ASP A 194 8.61 -3.57 1.89
N ASP A 195 7.81 -3.83 0.85
CA ASP A 195 7.77 -5.15 0.19
C ASP A 195 9.14 -5.54 -0.37
N LEU A 196 9.83 -4.61 -1.05
CA LEU A 196 11.17 -4.87 -1.59
C LEU A 196 12.16 -5.21 -0.49
N LYS A 197 12.13 -4.47 0.61
CA LYS A 197 13.00 -4.67 1.78
C LYS A 197 12.72 -6.05 2.41
N GLU A 198 11.46 -6.42 2.61
CA GLU A 198 11.08 -7.73 3.13
C GLU A 198 11.54 -8.85 2.20
N LYS A 199 11.22 -8.76 0.90
CA LYS A 199 11.54 -9.80 -0.08
C LYS A 199 13.04 -9.97 -0.34
N LEU A 200 13.84 -8.94 -0.09
CA LEU A 200 15.29 -8.95 -0.29
C LEU A 200 16.09 -9.22 0.98
N GLU A 201 15.44 -9.29 2.14
CA GLU A 201 16.09 -9.61 3.40
C GLU A 201 16.86 -10.95 3.28
N GLY A 202 18.14 -10.93 3.66
CA GLY A 202 19.01 -12.10 3.58
C GLY A 202 19.48 -12.52 2.16
N THR A 203 19.08 -11.80 1.11
CA THR A 203 19.47 -12.15 -0.28
C THR A 203 20.68 -11.39 -0.82
N GLY A 204 21.09 -10.31 -0.15
CA GLY A 204 22.28 -9.53 -0.48
C GLY A 204 22.19 -8.08 0.03
N ASP A 205 23.12 -7.22 -0.41
CA ASP A 205 23.11 -5.80 -0.03
C ASP A 205 22.19 -5.00 -0.95
N ALA A 206 21.23 -4.25 -0.41
CA ALA A 206 20.43 -3.32 -1.21
C ALA A 206 20.11 -2.03 -0.46
N ALA A 207 19.96 -0.94 -1.20
CA ALA A 207 19.62 0.37 -0.66
C ALA A 207 18.41 0.97 -1.41
N PHE A 208 17.54 1.65 -0.65
CA PHE A 208 16.28 2.16 -1.15
C PHE A 208 16.13 3.63 -0.78
N LEU A 209 15.78 4.46 -1.76
CA LEU A 209 15.55 5.89 -1.61
C LEU A 209 14.18 6.23 -2.16
N SER A 210 13.48 7.14 -1.52
CA SER A 210 12.31 7.79 -2.12
C SER A 210 12.26 9.28 -1.87
N ALA A 211 11.64 10.02 -2.79
CA ALA A 211 11.34 11.45 -2.65
C ALA A 211 10.28 11.73 -1.58
N SER A 212 9.39 10.79 -1.28
CA SER A 212 8.28 11.02 -0.36
C SER A 212 7.95 9.79 0.49
N LYS A 213 7.26 10.02 1.60
CA LYS A 213 6.70 8.97 2.43
C LYS A 213 5.57 8.25 1.69
N HIS A 214 5.25 7.01 2.10
CA HIS A 214 4.18 6.19 1.54
C HIS A 214 2.82 6.91 1.41
N ASN A 215 2.52 7.92 2.24
CA ASN A 215 1.27 8.68 2.23
C ASN A 215 1.42 10.14 1.76
N GLU A 216 2.51 10.48 1.08
CA GLU A 216 2.82 11.85 0.65
C GLU A 216 3.12 11.92 -0.85
N THR A 217 2.80 13.06 -1.46
CA THR A 217 3.18 13.36 -2.84
C THR A 217 4.61 13.86 -2.95
N SER A 218 5.26 13.54 -4.06
CA SER A 218 6.55 14.11 -4.46
C SER A 218 6.33 15.44 -5.17
N TRP A 219 7.19 16.43 -4.92
CA TRP A 219 7.04 17.78 -5.42
C TRP A 219 8.13 18.16 -6.42
N GLY A 220 7.76 19.06 -7.34
CA GLY A 220 8.67 19.57 -8.34
C GLY A 220 8.22 20.89 -8.95
N LEU A 221 9.06 21.44 -9.79
CA LEU A 221 8.78 22.62 -10.59
C LEU A 221 7.90 22.25 -11.80
N ALA A 222 6.84 23.03 -12.00
CA ALA A 222 5.93 22.86 -13.14
C ALA A 222 6.55 23.36 -14.46
N ASP A 223 5.98 22.94 -15.59
CA ASP A 223 6.50 23.18 -16.95
C ASP A 223 6.67 24.65 -17.34
N GLY A 224 5.96 25.56 -16.68
CA GLY A 224 6.07 27.01 -16.88
C GLY A 224 7.22 27.68 -16.11
N TYR A 225 7.98 26.93 -15.30
CA TYR A 225 9.07 27.50 -14.52
C TYR A 225 10.20 28.06 -15.38
N THR A 226 10.68 29.24 -15.02
CA THR A 226 11.93 29.84 -15.47
C THR A 226 12.72 30.38 -14.28
N PRO A 227 14.06 30.51 -14.37
CA PRO A 227 14.85 31.12 -13.31
C PRO A 227 14.38 32.54 -12.93
N ALA A 228 13.83 33.29 -13.88
CA ALA A 228 13.28 34.62 -13.65
C ALA A 228 11.93 34.61 -12.93
N SER A 229 11.07 33.61 -13.18
CA SER A 229 9.74 33.54 -12.56
C SER A 229 9.80 33.21 -11.06
N TRP A 230 10.88 32.57 -10.60
CA TRP A 230 11.10 32.30 -9.17
C TRP A 230 12.60 32.28 -8.80
N PRO A 231 13.16 33.46 -8.46
CA PRO A 231 14.59 33.62 -8.20
C PRO A 231 15.15 32.78 -7.05
N GLU A 232 14.34 32.43 -6.06
CA GLU A 232 14.77 31.58 -4.94
C GLU A 232 15.14 30.16 -5.41
N MET A 233 14.35 29.58 -6.31
CA MET A 233 14.66 28.28 -6.91
C MET A 233 15.90 28.38 -7.81
N ALA A 234 16.06 29.49 -8.53
CA ALA A 234 17.26 29.74 -9.32
C ALA A 234 18.53 29.78 -8.45
N LYS A 235 18.48 30.42 -7.28
CA LYS A 235 19.59 30.44 -6.30
C LYS A 235 19.94 29.04 -5.77
N ARG A 236 18.97 28.12 -5.77
CA ARG A 236 19.16 26.70 -5.42
C ARG A 236 19.62 25.84 -6.60
N GLY A 237 19.95 26.46 -7.74
CA GLY A 237 20.52 25.79 -8.90
C GLY A 237 19.51 25.21 -9.89
N PHE A 238 18.20 25.45 -9.70
CA PHE A 238 17.19 25.02 -10.67
C PHE A 238 17.27 25.90 -11.94
N LYS A 239 17.53 25.26 -13.08
CA LYS A 239 17.65 25.93 -14.39
C LYS A 239 16.46 25.65 -15.30
N LYS A 240 15.71 24.58 -15.01
CA LYS A 240 14.60 24.05 -15.80
C LYS A 240 13.61 23.34 -14.87
N PRO A 241 12.37 23.03 -15.32
CA PRO A 241 11.41 22.26 -14.53
C PRO A 241 11.96 20.87 -14.17
N GLU A 242 12.10 20.58 -12.89
CA GLU A 242 12.63 19.31 -12.33
C GLU A 242 11.95 19.04 -10.98
N GLY A 243 11.98 17.78 -10.54
CA GLY A 243 11.62 17.43 -9.17
C GLY A 243 12.63 18.01 -8.18
N TYR A 244 12.19 18.35 -6.95
CA TYR A 244 13.09 18.90 -5.95
C TYR A 244 14.08 17.84 -5.46
N TYR A 245 13.60 16.78 -4.80
CA TYR A 245 14.43 15.65 -4.40
C TYR A 245 15.17 14.96 -5.57
N PRO A 246 14.53 14.70 -6.73
CA PRO A 246 15.20 14.05 -7.88
C PRO A 246 16.39 14.84 -8.44
N LYS A 247 16.35 16.19 -8.40
CA LYS A 247 17.52 17.02 -8.75
C LYS A 247 18.68 16.70 -7.82
N GLU A 248 18.44 16.75 -6.51
CA GLU A 248 19.50 16.60 -5.50
C GLU A 248 20.10 15.18 -5.53
N VAL A 249 19.26 14.15 -5.64
CA VAL A 249 19.74 12.77 -5.85
C VAL A 249 20.58 12.67 -7.10
N GLY A 250 20.13 13.25 -8.23
CA GLY A 250 20.87 13.22 -9.48
C GLY A 250 22.22 13.95 -9.44
N GLU A 251 22.33 15.02 -8.63
CA GLU A 251 23.59 15.76 -8.45
C GLU A 251 24.60 15.00 -7.61
N GLU A 252 24.16 14.38 -6.51
CA GLU A 252 25.01 13.50 -5.71
C GLU A 252 25.38 12.22 -6.46
N LEU A 253 24.43 11.62 -7.19
CA LEU A 253 24.66 10.45 -8.03
C LEU A 253 25.68 10.74 -9.13
N ALA A 254 25.78 11.97 -9.63
CA ALA A 254 26.73 12.34 -10.67
C ALA A 254 28.19 12.50 -10.19
N LYS A 255 28.45 12.44 -8.88
CA LYS A 255 29.80 12.53 -8.30
C LYS A 255 30.53 11.21 -8.44
N THR A 256 31.78 11.26 -8.92
CA THR A 256 32.59 10.07 -9.24
C THR A 256 33.97 10.16 -8.58
N GLY A 257 34.77 9.08 -8.67
CA GLY A 257 36.13 9.06 -8.14
C GLY A 257 36.19 9.11 -6.62
N LYS A 258 37.12 9.91 -6.06
CA LYS A 258 37.31 10.03 -4.61
C LYS A 258 36.12 10.66 -3.89
N ASP A 259 35.35 11.48 -4.61
CA ASP A 259 34.19 12.18 -4.08
C ASP A 259 32.88 11.39 -4.26
N ALA A 260 32.96 10.16 -4.79
CA ALA A 260 31.80 9.30 -4.98
C ALA A 260 31.18 8.92 -3.60
N PRO A 261 29.95 9.39 -3.32
CA PRO A 261 29.28 9.13 -2.06
C PRO A 261 28.76 7.69 -1.97
N THR A 262 28.54 7.20 -0.75
CA THR A 262 27.68 6.02 -0.55
C THR A 262 26.23 6.36 -0.80
N ILE A 263 25.39 5.35 -1.02
CA ILE A 263 23.95 5.58 -1.22
C ILE A 263 23.30 6.24 0.00
N LYS A 264 23.74 5.90 1.22
CA LYS A 264 23.31 6.61 2.44
C LYS A 264 23.64 8.10 2.38
N GLU A 265 24.87 8.44 2.00
CA GLU A 265 25.30 9.83 1.86
C GLU A 265 24.50 10.58 0.78
N ILE A 266 24.18 9.92 -0.35
CA ILE A 266 23.30 10.48 -1.38
C ILE A 266 21.94 10.81 -0.77
N ALA A 267 21.31 9.85 -0.09
CA ALA A 267 19.98 10.04 0.49
C ALA A 267 19.96 11.17 1.53
N LYS A 268 20.95 11.22 2.42
CA LYS A 268 21.05 12.25 3.46
C LYS A 268 21.30 13.64 2.89
N ARG A 269 22.23 13.78 1.95
CA ARG A 269 22.50 15.09 1.32
C ARG A 269 21.30 15.54 0.48
N ALA A 270 20.62 14.63 -0.22
CA ALA A 270 19.40 14.96 -0.94
C ALA A 270 18.29 15.43 0.00
N GLU A 271 18.06 14.76 1.13
CA GLU A 271 17.11 15.20 2.16
C GLU A 271 17.43 16.62 2.69
N GLN A 272 18.71 16.90 2.96
CA GLN A 272 19.17 18.20 3.45
C GLN A 272 18.99 19.33 2.43
N GLN A 273 19.16 19.05 1.14
CA GLN A 273 19.13 20.05 0.07
C GLN A 273 17.78 20.16 -0.64
N ASP A 274 16.86 19.22 -0.41
CA ASP A 274 15.53 19.23 -1.00
C ASP A 274 14.78 20.52 -0.64
N ALA A 275 14.21 21.15 -1.67
CA ALA A 275 13.50 22.40 -1.51
C ALA A 275 12.14 22.29 -0.86
N ARG A 276 11.52 21.12 -0.89
CA ARG A 276 10.25 20.83 -0.22
C ARG A 276 10.39 19.74 0.85
N GLY A 277 11.59 19.20 1.00
CA GLY A 277 12.00 18.35 2.11
C GLY A 277 11.88 19.01 3.49
N PRO A 278 12.18 18.26 4.57
CA PRO A 278 12.00 18.71 5.96
C PRO A 278 12.83 19.92 6.37
N TYR A 279 13.91 20.22 5.63
CA TYR A 279 14.78 21.37 5.85
C TYR A 279 14.58 22.48 4.79
N GLY A 280 13.64 22.29 3.88
CA GLY A 280 13.38 23.15 2.73
C GLY A 280 12.39 24.30 2.98
N LEU A 281 11.99 24.95 1.89
CA LEU A 281 11.03 26.05 1.90
C LEU A 281 9.61 25.51 1.95
N GLY A 282 8.94 25.66 3.09
CA GLY A 282 7.57 25.17 3.27
C GLY A 282 7.50 23.67 3.03
N PHE A 283 8.09 22.92 3.97
CA PHE A 283 8.12 21.45 4.07
C PHE A 283 6.78 20.83 3.64
N LYS A 284 6.84 19.95 2.63
CA LYS A 284 5.70 19.31 1.98
C LYS A 284 5.90 17.82 1.68
N GLU A 285 7.15 17.36 1.63
CA GLU A 285 7.49 15.96 1.37
C GLU A 285 8.59 15.50 2.32
N THR A 286 8.51 14.24 2.72
CA THR A 286 9.46 13.58 3.60
C THR A 286 10.19 12.50 2.81
N PRO A 287 11.37 12.78 2.24
CA PRO A 287 12.19 11.74 1.62
C PRO A 287 12.37 10.54 2.53
N GLN A 288 12.56 9.36 1.96
CA GLN A 288 12.68 8.08 2.68
C GLN A 288 14.00 7.40 2.32
N TYR A 289 14.62 6.74 3.30
CA TYR A 289 15.83 5.96 3.12
C TYR A 289 15.88 4.74 4.03
N THR A 290 16.18 3.58 3.48
CA THR A 290 16.53 2.38 4.24
C THR A 290 17.44 1.47 3.41
N SER A 291 17.94 0.41 4.03
CA SER A 291 18.80 -0.58 3.39
C SER A 291 18.62 -1.97 4.00
N VAL A 292 19.04 -3.00 3.26
CA VAL A 292 19.21 -4.37 3.74
C VAL A 292 20.67 -4.79 3.59
N GLY A 293 21.14 -5.66 4.48
CA GLY A 293 22.56 -6.03 4.55
C GLY A 293 23.44 -4.82 4.85
N ASN A 294 24.55 -4.70 4.12
CA ASN A 294 25.47 -3.56 4.19
C ASN A 294 25.12 -2.46 3.17
N GLY A 295 23.84 -2.35 2.79
CA GLY A 295 23.40 -1.44 1.72
C GLY A 295 23.75 0.04 1.93
N ASP A 296 23.91 0.47 3.19
CA ASP A 296 24.41 1.81 3.56
C ASP A 296 25.76 2.18 2.90
N ASN A 297 26.60 1.18 2.66
CA ASN A 297 27.97 1.35 2.17
C ASN A 297 28.09 1.20 0.65
N ILE A 298 27.00 0.89 -0.06
CA ILE A 298 27.02 0.75 -1.52
C ILE A 298 27.48 2.06 -2.15
N LYS A 299 28.35 1.97 -3.16
CA LYS A 299 28.67 3.06 -4.09
C LYS A 299 28.37 2.60 -5.52
N ILE A 300 28.08 3.53 -6.42
CA ILE A 300 27.88 3.19 -7.83
C ILE A 300 29.17 2.58 -8.40
N GLY A 301 29.04 1.38 -8.96
CA GLY A 301 30.14 0.57 -9.46
C GLY A 301 31.01 -0.13 -8.43
N LYS A 302 30.60 -0.16 -7.15
CA LYS A 302 31.31 -0.89 -6.09
C LYS A 302 30.35 -1.78 -5.30
N LYS A 303 30.91 -2.84 -4.73
CA LYS A 303 30.29 -3.64 -3.66
C LYS A 303 30.23 -2.85 -2.35
N ALA A 304 29.44 -3.32 -1.40
CA ALA A 304 29.34 -2.66 -0.09
C ALA A 304 30.66 -2.69 0.71
N ASP A 305 31.54 -3.66 0.43
CA ASP A 305 32.90 -3.75 0.98
C ASP A 305 33.92 -2.82 0.28
N GLY A 306 33.48 -2.07 -0.76
CA GLY A 306 34.31 -1.15 -1.53
C GLY A 306 35.07 -1.78 -2.71
N SER A 307 34.98 -3.10 -2.92
CA SER A 307 35.55 -3.77 -4.10
C SER A 307 34.74 -3.47 -5.37
N ASP A 308 35.32 -3.70 -6.56
CA ASP A 308 34.64 -3.48 -7.83
C ASP A 308 33.54 -4.54 -8.09
N VAL A 309 32.44 -4.10 -8.69
CA VAL A 309 31.46 -5.02 -9.31
C VAL A 309 31.94 -5.43 -10.70
N ALA A 310 31.58 -6.63 -11.13
CA ALA A 310 32.00 -7.16 -12.42
C ALA A 310 31.40 -6.35 -13.60
N SER A 311 30.13 -5.96 -13.45
CA SER A 311 29.44 -5.08 -14.37
C SER A 311 28.29 -4.35 -13.66
N LYS A 312 27.64 -3.43 -14.38
CA LYS A 312 26.60 -2.55 -13.87
C LYS A 312 25.45 -2.52 -14.87
N HIS A 313 24.23 -2.65 -14.36
CA HIS A 313 22.99 -2.60 -15.12
C HIS A 313 22.04 -1.58 -14.51
N ALA A 314 21.23 -0.93 -15.33
CA ALA A 314 20.22 -0.01 -14.86
C ALA A 314 18.90 -0.15 -15.62
N ILE A 315 17.81 0.07 -14.90
CA ILE A 315 16.47 0.28 -15.47
C ILE A 315 16.02 1.66 -15.02
N LEU A 316 15.80 2.57 -15.99
CA LEU A 316 15.25 3.89 -15.75
C LEU A 316 13.82 3.91 -16.29
N PHE A 317 12.83 4.09 -15.41
CA PHE A 317 11.42 4.03 -15.77
C PHE A 317 10.70 5.34 -15.49
N ALA A 318 9.95 5.84 -16.47
CA ALA A 318 9.07 7.00 -16.35
C ALA A 318 7.78 6.74 -17.14
N GLY A 319 6.83 6.03 -16.52
CA GLY A 319 5.62 5.52 -17.17
C GLY A 319 4.75 6.63 -17.74
N ASP A 320 4.12 7.42 -16.89
CA ASP A 320 3.28 8.57 -17.25
C ASP A 320 4.07 9.89 -17.26
N ALA A 321 5.09 9.92 -18.13
CA ALA A 321 5.95 11.09 -18.34
C ALA A 321 5.23 12.25 -19.10
N ASP A 322 4.16 12.78 -18.52
CA ASP A 322 3.26 13.79 -19.09
C ASP A 322 3.79 15.24 -19.05
N SER A 323 4.88 15.49 -18.32
CA SER A 323 5.39 16.84 -18.04
C SER A 323 6.90 16.94 -18.25
N LYS A 324 7.40 18.15 -18.57
CA LYS A 324 8.83 18.40 -18.82
C LYS A 324 9.70 17.97 -17.64
N ARG A 325 9.20 18.09 -16.41
CA ARG A 325 9.94 17.68 -15.21
C ARG A 325 10.26 16.19 -15.18
N HIS A 326 9.35 15.31 -15.63
CA HIS A 326 9.59 13.86 -15.63
C HIS A 326 10.74 13.51 -16.59
N TRP A 327 10.72 14.10 -17.79
CA TRP A 327 11.79 13.96 -18.78
C TRP A 327 13.13 14.57 -18.34
N ASN A 328 13.11 15.72 -17.67
CA ASN A 328 14.33 16.32 -17.15
C ASN A 328 14.96 15.51 -16.01
N ASN A 329 14.15 14.93 -15.12
CA ASN A 329 14.60 14.02 -14.08
C ASN A 329 15.25 12.77 -14.70
N LEU A 330 14.60 12.18 -15.72
CA LEU A 330 15.11 11.01 -16.44
C LEU A 330 16.46 11.31 -17.12
N ASP A 331 16.54 12.41 -17.87
CA ASP A 331 17.77 12.86 -18.53
C ASP A 331 18.92 13.06 -17.54
N ARG A 332 18.62 13.60 -16.35
CA ARG A 332 19.60 13.80 -15.28
C ARG A 332 20.11 12.47 -14.74
N ALA A 333 19.22 11.53 -14.43
CA ALA A 333 19.59 10.21 -13.93
C ALA A 333 20.43 9.43 -14.95
N TYR A 334 19.99 9.42 -16.22
CA TYR A 334 20.72 8.83 -17.33
C TYR A 334 22.16 9.38 -17.42
N LYS A 335 22.30 10.71 -17.48
CA LYS A 335 23.62 11.37 -17.56
C LYS A 335 24.48 11.13 -16.33
N ALA A 336 23.89 11.03 -15.13
CA ALA A 336 24.62 10.70 -13.91
C ALA A 336 25.20 9.27 -13.99
N LEU A 337 24.42 8.29 -14.43
CA LEU A 337 24.91 6.92 -14.63
C LEU A 337 25.98 6.82 -15.73
N LYS A 338 25.84 7.56 -16.83
CA LYS A 338 26.88 7.63 -17.87
C LYS A 338 28.25 8.05 -17.31
N LYS A 339 28.29 8.97 -16.33
CA LYS A 339 29.55 9.38 -15.66
C LYS A 339 30.21 8.26 -14.86
N HIS A 340 29.43 7.28 -14.39
CA HIS A 340 29.93 6.07 -13.73
C HIS A 340 30.32 4.96 -14.71
N GLY A 341 30.37 5.26 -16.00
CA GLY A 341 30.81 4.33 -17.04
C GLY A 341 29.73 3.32 -17.47
N PHE A 342 28.45 3.61 -17.23
CA PHE A 342 27.38 2.84 -17.85
C PHE A 342 27.36 3.08 -19.37
N THR A 343 27.27 2.01 -20.15
CA THR A 343 27.03 2.05 -21.60
C THR A 343 25.53 2.05 -21.88
N ASP A 344 25.13 2.47 -23.09
CA ASP A 344 23.71 2.48 -23.47
C ASP A 344 23.14 1.05 -23.42
N ALA A 345 23.92 0.05 -23.85
CA ALA A 345 23.55 -1.37 -23.73
C ALA A 345 23.31 -1.88 -22.29
N ASN A 346 23.75 -1.13 -21.28
CA ASN A 346 23.63 -1.48 -19.86
C ASN A 346 22.58 -0.63 -19.13
N ILE A 347 21.92 0.31 -19.82
CA ILE A 347 20.83 1.10 -19.27
C ILE A 347 19.61 0.84 -20.14
N ILE A 348 18.55 0.26 -19.57
CA ILE A 348 17.26 0.17 -20.23
C ILE A 348 16.43 1.36 -19.80
N VAL A 349 16.01 2.20 -20.74
CA VAL A 349 15.19 3.39 -20.51
C VAL A 349 13.80 3.23 -21.11
N LEU A 350 12.80 3.22 -20.24
CA LEU A 350 11.39 3.07 -20.61
C LEU A 350 10.63 4.32 -20.21
N ALA A 351 10.06 5.05 -21.18
CA ALA A 351 9.43 6.33 -20.87
C ALA A 351 8.24 6.68 -21.77
N GLY A 352 7.14 7.11 -21.16
CA GLY A 352 5.94 7.55 -21.87
C GLY A 352 5.43 6.50 -22.87
N ASN A 353 5.07 6.94 -24.07
CA ASN A 353 4.73 6.06 -25.18
C ASN A 353 5.94 5.51 -25.97
N GLY A 354 7.17 5.83 -25.54
CA GLY A 354 8.42 5.41 -26.19
C GLY A 354 8.73 6.09 -27.54
N LYS A 355 7.89 7.04 -27.99
CA LYS A 355 8.00 7.65 -29.33
C LYS A 355 8.10 9.18 -29.27
N THR A 356 7.21 9.82 -28.51
CA THR A 356 7.07 11.28 -28.48
C THR A 356 7.01 11.82 -27.06
N LEU A 357 7.64 12.98 -26.85
CA LEU A 357 7.43 13.85 -25.70
C LEU A 357 6.02 14.46 -25.72
N PRO A 358 5.52 15.01 -24.59
CA PRO A 358 4.19 15.63 -24.51
C PRO A 358 3.93 16.78 -25.49
N ASN A 359 4.99 17.45 -25.96
CA ASN A 359 4.93 18.51 -26.97
C ASN A 359 4.94 17.98 -28.42
N GLY A 360 4.89 16.66 -28.62
CA GLY A 360 4.89 16.00 -29.92
C GLY A 360 6.26 15.79 -30.57
N THR A 361 7.36 16.28 -29.97
CA THR A 361 8.71 16.02 -30.51
C THR A 361 9.18 14.61 -30.16
N ASN A 362 10.08 14.03 -30.95
CA ASN A 362 10.63 12.71 -30.69
C ASN A 362 11.29 12.62 -29.31
N VAL A 363 11.17 11.45 -28.68
CA VAL A 363 11.91 11.16 -27.44
C VAL A 363 13.42 11.17 -27.70
N PRO A 364 14.26 11.42 -26.67
CA PRO A 364 15.70 11.27 -26.78
C PRO A 364 16.11 9.89 -27.28
N SER A 365 17.21 9.80 -28.03
CA SER A 365 17.67 8.54 -28.64
C SER A 365 18.09 7.45 -27.65
N TYR A 366 18.24 7.79 -26.37
CA TYR A 366 18.53 6.84 -25.30
C TYR A 366 17.29 6.15 -24.75
N VAL A 367 16.08 6.50 -25.20
CA VAL A 367 14.83 5.85 -24.78
C VAL A 367 14.62 4.60 -25.62
N ASP A 368 14.66 3.43 -24.98
CA ASP A 368 14.60 2.12 -25.63
C ASP A 368 13.17 1.68 -25.94
N GLY A 369 12.20 2.13 -25.15
CA GLY A 369 10.83 1.66 -25.28
C GLY A 369 9.79 2.43 -24.47
N PRO A 370 8.51 2.02 -24.57
CA PRO A 370 7.44 2.66 -23.86
C PRO A 370 7.47 2.30 -22.37
N GLY A 371 7.04 3.24 -21.52
CA GLY A 371 6.88 3.05 -20.08
C GLY A 371 5.63 2.25 -19.70
N THR A 372 5.45 1.06 -20.28
CA THR A 372 4.32 0.16 -19.98
C THR A 372 4.70 -0.90 -18.94
N LYS A 373 3.69 -1.51 -18.32
CA LYS A 373 3.88 -2.64 -17.38
C LYS A 373 4.62 -3.80 -18.04
N LYS A 374 4.19 -4.20 -19.24
CA LYS A 374 4.80 -5.29 -20.02
C LYS A 374 6.28 -5.01 -20.29
N ALA A 375 6.61 -3.82 -20.78
CA ALA A 375 7.99 -3.43 -21.06
C ALA A 375 8.86 -3.42 -19.79
N LEU A 376 8.31 -3.00 -18.64
CA LEU A 376 9.04 -3.05 -17.37
C LEU A 376 9.34 -4.49 -16.93
N PHE A 377 8.36 -5.39 -17.01
CA PHE A 377 8.57 -6.80 -16.67
C PHE A 377 9.58 -7.47 -17.59
N GLU A 378 9.48 -7.21 -18.91
CA GLU A 378 10.46 -7.67 -19.89
C GLU A 378 11.86 -7.10 -19.62
N ALA A 379 11.97 -5.84 -19.20
CA ALA A 379 13.26 -5.23 -18.84
C ALA A 379 13.89 -5.93 -17.63
N ILE A 380 13.12 -6.26 -16.59
CA ILE A 380 13.60 -7.01 -15.42
C ILE A 380 14.10 -8.41 -15.85
N ILE A 381 13.33 -9.11 -16.69
CA ILE A 381 13.73 -10.41 -17.24
C ILE A 381 15.01 -10.28 -18.07
N ASN A 382 15.08 -9.31 -18.97
CA ASN A 382 16.24 -9.10 -19.85
C ASN A 382 17.50 -8.73 -19.08
N VAL A 383 17.37 -7.96 -18.00
CA VAL A 383 18.48 -7.70 -17.08
C VAL A 383 18.89 -8.98 -16.37
N SER A 384 17.96 -9.81 -15.90
CA SER A 384 18.29 -11.09 -15.27
C SER A 384 19.12 -12.00 -16.18
N LYS A 385 18.81 -12.07 -17.49
CA LYS A 385 19.58 -12.88 -18.44
C LYS A 385 21.04 -12.42 -18.58
N LYS A 386 21.34 -11.17 -18.23
CA LYS A 386 22.68 -10.57 -18.32
C LYS A 386 23.40 -10.52 -16.97
N MET A 387 22.68 -10.69 -15.86
CA MET A 387 23.18 -10.46 -14.51
C MET A 387 23.65 -11.74 -13.80
N ASN A 388 24.57 -11.57 -12.84
CA ASN A 388 24.98 -12.58 -11.85
C ASN A 388 25.31 -11.97 -10.48
N LYS A 389 25.64 -12.83 -9.51
CA LYS A 389 25.98 -12.47 -8.12
C LYS A 389 27.12 -11.46 -7.90
N ASN A 390 27.87 -11.07 -8.92
CA ASN A 390 28.96 -10.09 -8.82
C ASN A 390 28.62 -8.72 -9.42
N GLU A 391 27.37 -8.48 -9.82
CA GLU A 391 26.98 -7.31 -10.61
C GLU A 391 25.98 -6.41 -9.87
N GLN A 392 25.97 -5.13 -10.22
CA GLN A 392 25.11 -4.12 -9.60
C GLN A 392 23.90 -3.80 -10.48
N LEU A 393 22.72 -3.71 -9.85
CA LEU A 393 21.51 -3.19 -10.48
C LEU A 393 21.13 -1.83 -9.89
N ILE A 394 20.88 -0.85 -10.75
CA ILE A 394 20.24 0.42 -10.39
C ILE A 394 18.83 0.45 -10.97
N PHE A 395 17.82 0.49 -10.10
CA PHE A 395 16.43 0.67 -10.49
C PHE A 395 16.00 2.09 -10.12
N TRP A 396 15.57 2.85 -11.12
CA TRP A 396 15.20 4.26 -10.93
C TRP A 396 13.83 4.50 -11.54
N VAL A 397 12.98 5.21 -10.79
CA VAL A 397 11.65 5.59 -11.24
C VAL A 397 11.40 7.05 -10.93
N SER A 398 10.82 7.81 -11.87
CA SER A 398 10.24 9.13 -11.61
C SER A 398 8.93 9.27 -12.38
N ASP A 399 7.84 9.41 -11.64
CA ASP A 399 6.49 9.46 -12.19
C ASP A 399 5.51 10.10 -11.19
N HIS A 400 4.22 10.11 -11.53
CA HIS A 400 3.15 10.48 -10.60
C HIS A 400 3.10 9.51 -9.42
N GLY A 401 3.03 8.20 -9.64
CA GLY A 401 2.86 7.20 -8.57
C GLY A 401 1.47 7.27 -7.91
N ASN A 402 0.94 6.14 -7.44
CA ASN A 402 -0.36 6.09 -6.76
C ASN A 402 -0.26 5.39 -5.41
N ARG A 403 -1.27 5.63 -4.57
CA ARG A 403 -1.55 4.87 -3.36
C ARG A 403 -3.05 4.61 -3.25
N GLU A 404 -3.43 3.37 -3.02
CA GLU A 404 -4.81 2.94 -2.91
C GLU A 404 -4.98 1.81 -1.88
N ARG A 405 -6.21 1.42 -1.57
CA ARG A 405 -6.48 0.31 -0.63
C ARG A 405 -6.05 -1.00 -1.28
N THR A 406 -5.48 -1.92 -0.51
CA THR A 406 -4.99 -3.22 -1.00
C THR A 406 -6.06 -3.99 -1.76
N GLU A 407 -7.31 -3.99 -1.28
CA GLU A 407 -8.45 -4.63 -1.96
C GLU A 407 -8.69 -4.06 -3.38
N THR A 408 -8.60 -2.73 -3.54
CA THR A 408 -8.78 -2.07 -4.84
C THR A 408 -7.61 -2.37 -5.76
N ALA A 409 -6.39 -2.35 -5.21
CA ALA A 409 -5.19 -2.69 -5.96
C ALA A 409 -5.19 -4.14 -6.43
N LEU A 410 -5.62 -5.08 -5.58
CA LEU A 410 -5.76 -6.49 -5.90
C LEU A 410 -6.80 -6.71 -7.01
N ASP A 411 -7.98 -6.09 -6.92
CA ASP A 411 -9.02 -6.17 -7.96
C ASP A 411 -8.48 -5.69 -9.32
N LYS A 412 -7.77 -4.56 -9.34
CA LYS A 412 -7.14 -4.04 -10.56
C LYS A 412 -6.05 -4.97 -11.07
N ALA A 413 -5.21 -5.54 -10.21
CA ALA A 413 -4.16 -6.48 -10.59
C ALA A 413 -4.74 -7.78 -11.18
N ILE A 414 -5.84 -8.28 -10.63
CA ILE A 414 -6.57 -9.47 -11.13
C ILE A 414 -7.21 -9.18 -12.49
N LYS A 415 -7.69 -7.97 -12.73
CA LYS A 415 -8.29 -7.58 -14.03
C LYS A 415 -7.27 -7.11 -15.06
N ASP A 416 -6.03 -6.87 -14.66
CA ASP A 416 -4.96 -6.41 -15.57
C ASP A 416 -4.64 -7.51 -16.60
N PRO A 417 -4.72 -7.24 -17.92
CA PRO A 417 -4.38 -8.21 -18.94
C PRO A 417 -2.87 -8.54 -18.97
N VAL A 418 -2.02 -7.68 -18.39
CA VAL A 418 -0.58 -7.93 -18.26
C VAL A 418 -0.29 -8.54 -16.88
N LYS A 419 -0.12 -9.86 -16.87
CA LYS A 419 0.19 -10.63 -15.66
C LYS A 419 1.67 -10.58 -15.29
N GLN A 420 1.92 -10.79 -14.00
CA GLN A 420 3.28 -10.97 -13.51
C GLN A 420 3.83 -12.31 -14.01
N THR A 421 4.99 -12.28 -14.64
CA THR A 421 5.63 -13.50 -15.18
C THR A 421 6.39 -14.24 -14.09
N VAL A 422 6.20 -15.56 -14.05
CA VAL A 422 6.83 -16.46 -13.08
C VAL A 422 7.95 -17.23 -13.81
N PRO A 423 9.20 -17.27 -13.30
CA PRO A 423 10.23 -18.07 -13.91
C PRO A 423 9.90 -19.57 -13.76
N PRO A 424 10.12 -20.39 -14.78
CA PRO A 424 9.89 -21.83 -14.68
C PRO A 424 10.81 -22.45 -13.61
N LYS A 425 10.25 -23.31 -12.74
CA LYS A 425 11.01 -24.08 -11.74
C LYS A 425 11.33 -25.46 -12.31
N ARG A 426 12.62 -25.84 -12.34
CA ARG A 426 13.04 -27.20 -12.69
C ARG A 426 13.15 -28.04 -11.41
N THR A 427 12.21 -28.94 -11.14
CA THR A 427 12.18 -29.74 -9.89
C THR A 427 12.59 -31.21 -10.07
N ALA A 428 13.05 -31.59 -11.26
CA ALA A 428 13.46 -32.96 -11.57
C ALA A 428 14.58 -33.47 -10.65
N LYS A 429 14.28 -34.50 -9.84
CA LYS A 429 15.23 -35.16 -8.93
C LYS A 429 16.16 -36.17 -9.63
N ARG A 430 15.95 -36.49 -10.92
CA ARG A 430 16.77 -37.46 -11.69
C ARG A 430 17.10 -36.98 -13.11
N PRO A 431 18.28 -37.31 -13.66
CA PRO A 431 18.63 -37.01 -15.05
C PRO A 431 17.71 -37.77 -16.03
N GLY A 432 17.14 -37.06 -17.01
CA GLY A 432 16.31 -37.64 -18.07
C GLY A 432 14.80 -37.66 -17.79
N GLN A 433 14.36 -37.17 -16.63
CA GLN A 433 12.94 -36.98 -16.33
C GLN A 433 12.59 -35.49 -16.42
N ILE A 434 11.51 -35.18 -17.12
CA ILE A 434 10.88 -33.86 -17.11
C ILE A 434 9.69 -33.98 -16.16
N SER A 435 9.69 -33.23 -15.05
CA SER A 435 8.55 -33.07 -14.16
C SER A 435 8.44 -31.60 -13.79
N TRP A 436 7.24 -31.06 -13.88
CA TRP A 436 6.91 -29.68 -13.57
C TRP A 436 5.92 -29.73 -12.42
N ASP A 437 6.28 -29.16 -11.26
CA ASP A 437 5.33 -29.02 -10.17
C ASP A 437 4.46 -27.82 -10.47
N LEU A 438 3.14 -28.02 -10.39
CA LEU A 438 2.16 -26.96 -10.25
C LEU A 438 2.57 -26.06 -9.07
N ASP A 439 2.21 -24.77 -9.15
CA ASP A 439 2.56 -23.79 -8.12
C ASP A 439 2.23 -24.32 -6.72
N GLU A 440 3.16 -24.19 -5.76
CA GLU A 440 2.94 -24.69 -4.38
C GLU A 440 1.76 -23.99 -3.71
N GLU A 441 1.45 -22.75 -4.07
CA GLU A 441 0.24 -22.06 -3.62
C GLU A 441 -1.01 -22.64 -4.30
N PHE A 442 -0.99 -22.89 -5.61
CA PHE A 442 -2.06 -23.56 -6.34
C PHE A 442 -2.32 -24.98 -5.81
N LEU A 443 -1.27 -25.76 -5.55
CA LEU A 443 -1.35 -27.09 -4.95
C LEU A 443 -1.86 -27.03 -3.52
N LYS A 444 -1.54 -25.98 -2.75
CA LYS A 444 -2.14 -25.76 -1.43
C LYS A 444 -3.62 -25.40 -1.55
N VAL A 445 -4.00 -24.57 -2.52
CA VAL A 445 -5.40 -24.21 -2.79
C VAL A 445 -6.21 -25.43 -3.25
N ILE A 446 -5.68 -26.25 -4.16
CA ILE A 446 -6.31 -27.50 -4.60
C ILE A 446 -6.40 -28.52 -3.45
N LYS A 447 -5.37 -28.64 -2.61
CA LYS A 447 -5.42 -29.49 -1.40
C LYS A 447 -6.43 -29.01 -0.35
N LEU A 448 -6.84 -27.75 -0.40
CA LEU A 448 -7.82 -27.15 0.49
C LEU A 448 -9.25 -27.19 -0.10
N ASP A 449 -9.42 -27.63 -1.35
CA ASP A 449 -10.73 -27.81 -1.96
C ASP A 449 -11.33 -29.18 -1.54
N PRO A 450 -12.43 -29.20 -0.76
CA PRO A 450 -13.09 -30.43 -0.36
C PRO A 450 -13.73 -31.21 -1.53
N ASN A 451 -13.72 -30.65 -2.75
CA ASN A 451 -14.26 -31.26 -3.96
C ASN A 451 -13.20 -31.53 -5.04
N ASN A 452 -11.90 -31.64 -4.70
CA ASN A 452 -10.82 -31.82 -5.67
C ASN A 452 -11.17 -32.85 -6.77
N GLN A 453 -11.59 -32.33 -7.92
CA GLN A 453 -12.23 -33.13 -8.95
C GLN A 453 -11.12 -33.70 -9.85
N PRO A 454 -11.10 -35.02 -10.09
CA PRO A 454 -10.15 -35.60 -11.02
C PRO A 454 -10.23 -34.90 -12.37
N TYR A 455 -9.10 -34.78 -13.06
CA TYR A 455 -9.07 -34.17 -14.37
C TYR A 455 -8.04 -34.83 -15.27
N VAL A 456 -8.25 -34.69 -16.56
CA VAL A 456 -7.27 -34.97 -17.60
C VAL A 456 -6.98 -33.67 -18.31
N SER A 457 -5.71 -33.32 -18.49
CA SER A 457 -5.33 -32.18 -19.32
C SER A 457 -4.36 -32.57 -20.43
N ILE A 458 -4.48 -31.91 -21.58
CA ILE A 458 -3.54 -32.02 -22.69
C ILE A 458 -2.91 -30.67 -22.98
N LEU A 459 -1.64 -30.68 -23.36
CA LEU A 459 -0.89 -29.48 -23.72
C LEU A 459 -0.77 -29.43 -25.24
N VAL A 460 -1.47 -28.50 -25.88
CA VAL A 460 -1.46 -28.32 -27.34
C VAL A 460 -0.45 -27.24 -27.69
N GLU A 461 0.54 -27.57 -28.54
CA GLU A 461 1.56 -26.62 -28.99
C GLU A 461 0.93 -25.40 -29.68
N ALA A 462 1.33 -24.20 -29.28
CA ALA A 462 0.80 -22.94 -29.78
C ALA A 462 1.51 -22.52 -31.08
N THR A 463 1.36 -23.32 -32.14
CA THR A 463 1.87 -22.98 -33.47
C THR A 463 1.16 -21.73 -34.02
N PRO A 464 1.76 -20.99 -34.98
CA PRO A 464 1.11 -19.81 -35.57
C PRO A 464 -0.30 -20.07 -36.10
N MET A 465 -0.55 -21.25 -36.66
CA MET A 465 -1.90 -21.63 -37.11
C MET A 465 -2.84 -21.87 -35.91
N VAL A 466 -2.42 -22.62 -34.89
CA VAL A 466 -3.24 -22.83 -33.68
C VAL A 466 -3.60 -21.49 -33.01
N ILE A 467 -2.65 -20.54 -32.95
CA ILE A 467 -2.88 -19.18 -32.43
C ILE A 467 -3.86 -18.39 -33.31
N GLU A 468 -3.75 -18.52 -34.63
CA GLU A 468 -4.62 -17.81 -35.58
C GLU A 468 -6.09 -18.23 -35.46
N TYR A 469 -6.33 -19.54 -35.31
CA TYR A 469 -7.69 -20.05 -35.12
C TYR A 469 -8.18 -19.96 -33.65
N GLY A 470 -7.26 -19.87 -32.69
CA GLY A 470 -7.51 -19.50 -31.30
C GLY A 470 -8.48 -20.43 -30.57
N GLU A 471 -9.33 -19.85 -29.72
CA GLU A 471 -10.27 -20.58 -28.86
C GLU A 471 -11.23 -21.47 -29.66
N TYR A 472 -11.70 -21.04 -30.84
CA TYR A 472 -12.61 -21.85 -31.66
C TYR A 472 -11.99 -23.20 -32.04
N PHE A 473 -10.71 -23.21 -32.41
CA PHE A 473 -10.02 -24.45 -32.73
C PHE A 473 -9.88 -25.33 -31.48
N LEU A 474 -9.44 -24.75 -30.36
CA LEU A 474 -9.19 -25.50 -29.12
C LEU A 474 -10.48 -26.08 -28.51
N GLU A 475 -11.61 -25.36 -28.58
CA GLU A 475 -12.93 -25.83 -28.10
C GLU A 475 -13.48 -27.02 -28.90
N ASN A 476 -13.03 -27.20 -30.15
CA ASN A 476 -13.46 -28.31 -31.01
C ASN A 476 -12.55 -29.56 -30.90
N ILE A 477 -11.54 -29.50 -30.03
CA ILE A 477 -10.75 -30.68 -29.63
C ILE A 477 -11.50 -31.37 -28.49
N LYS A 478 -12.05 -32.55 -28.80
CA LYS A 478 -12.74 -33.39 -27.81
C LYS A 478 -11.82 -34.48 -27.30
N LEU A 479 -11.96 -34.79 -26.02
CA LEU A 479 -11.20 -35.84 -25.37
C LEU A 479 -12.15 -36.93 -24.88
N TYR A 480 -11.77 -38.19 -25.10
CA TYR A 480 -12.48 -39.34 -24.58
C TYR A 480 -11.55 -40.14 -23.68
N VAL A 481 -12.10 -40.62 -22.56
CA VAL A 481 -11.41 -41.51 -21.63
C VAL A 481 -12.23 -42.76 -21.45
N ASN A 482 -11.66 -43.91 -21.83
CA ASN A 482 -12.33 -45.21 -21.77
C ASN A 482 -13.74 -45.18 -22.38
N GLU A 483 -13.85 -44.67 -23.62
CA GLU A 483 -15.11 -44.49 -24.38
C GLU A 483 -16.06 -43.40 -23.86
N ASN A 484 -15.71 -42.67 -22.79
CA ASN A 484 -16.53 -41.57 -22.26
C ASN A 484 -15.99 -40.22 -22.72
N GLU A 485 -16.83 -39.45 -23.40
CA GLU A 485 -16.53 -38.07 -23.80
C GLU A 485 -16.37 -37.19 -22.56
N LEU A 486 -15.33 -36.37 -22.54
CA LEU A 486 -15.10 -35.36 -21.51
C LEU A 486 -15.44 -33.97 -22.03
N GLU A 487 -16.00 -33.15 -21.15
CA GLU A 487 -16.28 -31.75 -21.43
C GLU A 487 -15.02 -30.91 -21.18
N LEU A 488 -14.68 -30.05 -22.15
CA LEU A 488 -13.59 -29.09 -22.00
C LEU A 488 -14.04 -27.98 -21.05
N GLU A 489 -13.31 -27.80 -19.97
CA GLU A 489 -13.70 -26.89 -18.88
C GLU A 489 -12.88 -25.61 -18.89
N LEU A 490 -11.59 -25.72 -19.22
CA LEU A 490 -10.67 -24.60 -19.22
C LEU A 490 -9.64 -24.70 -20.35
N ILE A 491 -9.30 -23.56 -20.93
CA ILE A 491 -8.16 -23.37 -21.81
C ILE A 491 -7.21 -22.38 -21.13
N GLU A 492 -6.00 -22.82 -20.79
CA GLU A 492 -4.98 -21.99 -20.14
C GLU A 492 -3.75 -21.79 -21.04
N PRO A 493 -3.31 -20.55 -21.31
CA PRO A 493 -2.09 -20.31 -22.08
C PRO A 493 -0.83 -20.62 -21.25
N ILE A 494 0.08 -21.41 -21.81
CA ILE A 494 1.40 -21.74 -21.23
C ILE A 494 2.49 -20.95 -21.96
N ILE A 495 3.23 -20.15 -21.19
CA ILE A 495 4.33 -19.29 -21.62
C ILE A 495 5.58 -19.72 -20.84
N ALA A 496 6.09 -20.93 -21.07
CA ALA A 496 7.17 -21.54 -20.28
C ALA A 496 7.89 -22.79 -20.88
N TYR A 497 7.68 -23.20 -22.13
CA TYR A 497 8.23 -24.45 -22.67
C TYR A 497 9.66 -24.31 -23.22
N ASP A 498 10.10 -23.11 -23.61
CA ASP A 498 11.48 -22.87 -24.03
C ASP A 498 12.20 -21.65 -23.36
N GLU A 499 13.39 -21.27 -23.86
CA GLU A 499 14.21 -20.18 -23.29
C GLU A 499 13.76 -18.76 -23.72
N GLU A 500 12.78 -18.69 -24.63
CA GLU A 500 12.12 -17.51 -25.16
C GLU A 500 10.73 -17.34 -24.51
N PRO A 501 10.34 -16.12 -24.07
CA PRO A 501 9.04 -15.92 -23.43
C PRO A 501 7.97 -15.63 -24.49
N ASP A 502 7.63 -16.64 -25.28
CA ASP A 502 6.47 -16.66 -26.18
C ASP A 502 5.41 -17.65 -25.69
N LEU A 503 4.26 -17.66 -26.36
CA LEU A 503 3.19 -18.60 -26.05
C LEU A 503 3.59 -19.93 -26.65
N ASP A 504 3.96 -20.89 -25.82
CA ASP A 504 4.45 -22.19 -26.29
C ASP A 504 3.34 -23.22 -26.46
N ALA A 505 2.32 -23.16 -25.60
CA ALA A 505 1.23 -24.13 -25.59
C ALA A 505 -0.07 -23.59 -25.00
N TYR A 506 -1.16 -24.33 -25.19
CA TYR A 506 -2.41 -24.20 -24.48
C TYR A 506 -2.68 -25.48 -23.67
N GLU A 507 -2.94 -25.35 -22.38
CA GLU A 507 -3.46 -26.43 -21.55
C GLU A 507 -4.98 -26.49 -21.69
N LEU A 508 -5.48 -27.63 -22.16
CA LEU A 508 -6.90 -27.92 -22.24
C LEU A 508 -7.25 -28.86 -21.10
N VAL A 509 -8.05 -28.40 -20.14
CA VAL A 509 -8.42 -29.13 -18.94
C VAL A 509 -9.82 -29.72 -19.10
N TYR A 510 -9.91 -31.02 -18.87
CA TYR A 510 -11.15 -31.78 -18.92
C TYR A 510 -11.38 -32.41 -17.55
N LEU A 511 -12.49 -32.06 -16.89
CA LEU A 511 -12.83 -32.72 -15.64
C LEU A 511 -13.28 -34.16 -15.93
N VAL A 512 -12.86 -35.10 -15.10
CA VAL A 512 -13.19 -36.52 -15.24
C VAL A 512 -13.82 -37.05 -13.96
N ASP A 513 -14.82 -37.91 -14.12
CA ASP A 513 -15.32 -38.70 -13.01
C ASP A 513 -14.29 -39.81 -12.71
N GLU A 514 -13.78 -39.86 -11.47
CA GLU A 514 -12.77 -40.84 -11.07
C GLU A 514 -13.15 -42.28 -11.42
N ARG A 515 -14.46 -42.59 -11.40
CA ARG A 515 -15.00 -43.93 -11.70
C ARG A 515 -14.75 -44.38 -13.14
N ILE A 516 -14.50 -43.43 -14.04
CA ILE A 516 -14.15 -43.69 -15.44
C ILE A 516 -12.68 -44.08 -15.56
N LEU A 517 -11.82 -43.62 -14.64
CA LEU A 517 -10.41 -43.96 -14.62
C LEU A 517 -10.19 -45.41 -14.16
N ARG A 518 -9.26 -46.09 -14.84
CA ARG A 518 -8.87 -47.48 -14.60
C ARG A 518 -7.36 -47.56 -14.39
N GLU A 519 -6.86 -48.75 -14.06
CA GLU A 519 -5.42 -49.03 -14.00
C GLU A 519 -4.75 -48.81 -15.38
N GLU A 520 -5.46 -49.15 -16.45
CA GLU A 520 -5.08 -48.82 -17.83
C GLU A 520 -6.18 -47.97 -18.47
N ASN A 521 -5.83 -46.76 -18.94
CA ASN A 521 -6.77 -45.83 -19.56
C ASN A 521 -6.48 -45.70 -21.05
N LEU A 522 -7.53 -45.85 -21.87
CA LEU A 522 -7.52 -45.45 -23.28
C LEU A 522 -7.94 -43.99 -23.38
N ILE A 523 -7.07 -43.16 -23.96
CA ILE A 523 -7.33 -41.74 -24.22
C ILE A 523 -7.42 -41.55 -25.73
N GLU A 524 -8.54 -41.02 -26.20
CA GLU A 524 -8.79 -40.76 -27.61
C GLU A 524 -9.10 -39.28 -27.80
N VAL A 525 -8.60 -38.71 -28.90
CA VAL A 525 -8.80 -37.30 -29.23
C VAL A 525 -9.57 -37.23 -30.54
N GLU A 526 -10.64 -36.44 -30.57
CA GLU A 526 -11.46 -36.21 -31.74
C GLU A 526 -11.46 -34.73 -32.11
N TRP A 527 -11.50 -34.45 -33.42
CA TRP A 527 -11.84 -33.14 -33.95
C TRP A 527 -13.33 -33.08 -34.27
N ALA A 528 -14.07 -32.21 -33.58
CA ALA A 528 -15.52 -32.07 -33.74
C ALA A 528 -15.96 -30.85 -34.56
N GLY A 529 -15.02 -30.07 -35.08
CA GLY A 529 -15.27 -28.87 -35.88
C GLY A 529 -15.39 -29.15 -37.38
N ASP A 530 -15.47 -28.07 -38.17
CA ASP A 530 -15.50 -28.16 -39.64
C ASP A 530 -14.19 -28.79 -40.16
N PRO A 531 -14.22 -29.84 -41.01
CA PRO A 531 -13.03 -30.43 -41.60
C PRO A 531 -12.14 -29.45 -42.37
N GLU A 532 -12.71 -28.39 -42.95
CA GLU A 532 -11.93 -27.35 -43.66
C GLU A 532 -11.18 -26.41 -42.70
N MET A 533 -11.56 -26.42 -41.42
CA MET A 533 -10.95 -25.63 -40.34
C MET A 533 -9.99 -26.47 -39.49
N PHE A 534 -9.79 -27.75 -39.84
CA PHE A 534 -8.84 -28.61 -39.16
C PHE A 534 -7.41 -28.15 -39.46
N VAL A 535 -6.64 -27.97 -38.41
CA VAL A 535 -5.21 -27.67 -38.44
C VAL A 535 -4.47 -28.82 -37.79
N GLU A 536 -3.35 -29.24 -38.38
CA GLU A 536 -2.46 -30.22 -37.75
C GLU A 536 -1.82 -29.61 -36.48
N TYR A 537 -1.91 -30.32 -35.35
CA TYR A 537 -1.41 -29.86 -34.06
C TYR A 537 -0.66 -30.95 -33.31
N THR A 538 0.22 -30.52 -32.41
CA THR A 538 1.03 -31.41 -31.56
C THR A 538 0.50 -31.39 -30.13
N ILE A 539 0.30 -32.56 -29.53
CA ILE A 539 0.10 -32.69 -28.08
C ILE A 539 1.48 -32.92 -27.44
N LEU A 540 1.94 -31.94 -26.68
CA LEU A 540 3.26 -31.91 -26.01
C LEU A 540 3.25 -32.64 -24.67
N GLY A 541 2.07 -32.79 -24.06
CA GLY A 541 1.92 -33.38 -22.75
C GLY A 541 0.50 -33.86 -22.52
N LEU A 542 0.38 -34.91 -21.70
CA LEU A 542 -0.87 -35.44 -21.19
C LEU A 542 -0.70 -35.60 -19.67
N MET A 543 -1.65 -35.09 -18.91
CA MET A 543 -1.69 -35.18 -17.46
C MET A 543 -3.01 -35.83 -17.04
N ILE A 544 -2.94 -36.77 -16.09
CA ILE A 544 -4.10 -37.36 -15.44
C ILE A 544 -3.93 -37.16 -13.94
N SER A 545 -4.87 -36.44 -13.33
CA SER A 545 -4.96 -36.23 -11.90
C SER A 545 -6.17 -36.96 -11.36
N THR A 546 -5.97 -37.81 -10.34
CA THR A 546 -7.04 -38.55 -9.68
C THR A 546 -7.67 -37.79 -8.50
N GLY A 547 -7.25 -36.55 -8.24
CA GLY A 547 -7.77 -35.75 -7.12
C GLY A 547 -7.32 -36.19 -5.72
N ASP A 548 -6.79 -37.41 -5.56
CA ASP A 548 -6.39 -37.96 -4.27
C ASP A 548 -4.86 -38.14 -4.18
N ILE A 549 -4.17 -37.28 -3.41
CA ILE A 549 -2.82 -37.55 -2.92
C ILE A 549 -2.90 -37.78 -1.42
N ASN A 550 -3.47 -38.93 -1.02
CA ASN A 550 -3.40 -39.42 0.35
C ASN A 550 -2.13 -40.26 0.53
N GLU A 551 -1.03 -39.64 0.96
CA GLU A 551 0.05 -40.36 1.65
C GLU A 551 -0.33 -40.50 3.14
N LEU A 552 -0.85 -41.68 3.49
CA LEU A 552 -0.83 -42.38 4.80
C LEU A 552 -0.68 -41.56 6.11
N GLU A 553 -1.71 -41.65 6.96
CA GLU A 553 -1.81 -41.30 8.41
C GLU A 553 -0.65 -41.82 9.32
N PRO A 554 -0.47 -41.37 10.61
CA PRO A 554 -1.44 -40.72 11.51
C PRO A 554 -0.94 -39.58 12.46
N GLU A 555 -1.87 -38.76 12.96
CA GLU A 555 -2.26 -38.61 14.41
C GLU A 555 -3.36 -37.52 14.54
N PRO A 556 -4.34 -37.65 15.46
CA PRO A 556 -5.67 -37.07 15.31
C PRO A 556 -5.88 -35.77 16.09
N ILE A 557 -6.52 -34.77 15.48
CA ILE A 557 -7.26 -33.72 16.22
C ILE A 557 -8.56 -33.38 15.47
N GLU A 558 -9.64 -33.26 16.24
CA GLU A 558 -11.06 -33.22 15.89
C GLU A 558 -11.47 -32.25 14.76
N VAL A 559 -12.34 -32.74 13.85
CA VAL A 559 -13.01 -31.98 12.80
C VAL A 559 -14.16 -31.16 13.38
N VAL A 560 -14.21 -29.86 13.07
CA VAL A 560 -15.43 -29.04 13.18
C VAL A 560 -16.00 -28.93 11.75
N GLU A 561 -17.15 -29.54 11.48
CA GLU A 561 -17.87 -29.37 10.21
C GLU A 561 -18.27 -27.90 10.01
N GLU A 562 -17.99 -27.34 8.82
CA GLU A 562 -18.47 -26.00 8.46
C GLU A 562 -19.99 -25.99 8.21
N ARG A 563 -20.67 -24.97 8.75
CA ARG A 563 -22.13 -24.81 8.70
C ARG A 563 -22.58 -24.26 7.35
N THR A 564 -23.71 -24.75 6.84
CA THR A 564 -24.29 -24.26 5.57
C THR A 564 -24.84 -22.82 5.71
N LEU A 565 -24.93 -22.05 4.60
CA LEU A 565 -25.48 -20.69 4.62
C LEU A 565 -26.91 -20.63 5.18
N PHE A 566 -27.72 -21.67 4.95
CA PHE A 566 -29.05 -21.77 5.53
C PHE A 566 -29.02 -21.90 7.06
N GLU A 567 -28.11 -22.71 7.60
CA GLU A 567 -27.91 -22.87 9.04
C GLU A 567 -27.40 -21.57 9.67
N LEU A 568 -26.43 -20.92 9.03
CA LEU A 568 -25.92 -19.60 9.42
C LEU A 568 -27.07 -18.57 9.49
N LEU A 569 -27.86 -18.44 8.43
CA LEU A 569 -28.99 -17.50 8.40
C LEU A 569 -30.06 -17.82 9.45
N ARG A 570 -30.32 -19.10 9.70
CA ARG A 570 -31.28 -19.55 10.72
C ARG A 570 -30.85 -19.15 12.12
N GLU A 571 -29.55 -19.19 12.42
CA GLU A 571 -28.99 -18.76 13.70
C GLU A 571 -29.12 -17.24 13.93
N TYR A 572 -29.24 -16.45 12.87
CA TYR A 572 -29.45 -15.00 12.95
C TYR A 572 -30.92 -14.58 13.12
N VAL A 573 -31.88 -15.50 12.99
CA VAL A 573 -33.32 -15.21 13.17
C VAL A 573 -33.65 -14.71 14.59
N PRO A 574 -33.15 -15.32 15.68
CA PRO A 574 -33.32 -14.78 17.03
C PRO A 574 -32.71 -13.39 17.19
N ILE A 575 -31.51 -13.16 16.66
CA ILE A 575 -30.80 -11.88 16.72
C ILE A 575 -31.61 -10.79 16.02
N TYR A 576 -32.17 -11.07 14.85
CA TYR A 576 -33.08 -10.16 14.15
C TYR A 576 -34.32 -9.81 15.01
N ASN A 577 -34.97 -10.83 15.58
CA ASN A 577 -36.20 -10.65 16.36
C ASN A 577 -35.98 -9.87 17.67
N GLU A 578 -34.78 -9.97 18.27
CA GLU A 578 -34.38 -9.19 19.44
C GLU A 578 -34.10 -7.72 19.09
N ASN A 579 -33.61 -7.45 17.88
CA ASN A 579 -33.22 -6.12 17.42
C ASN A 579 -34.29 -5.39 16.58
N ILE A 580 -35.44 -6.03 16.30
CA ILE A 580 -36.52 -5.45 15.48
C ILE A 580 -36.97 -4.07 15.96
N ASP A 581 -36.94 -3.83 17.27
CA ASP A 581 -37.39 -2.57 17.87
C ASP A 581 -36.41 -1.42 17.67
N ASN A 582 -35.16 -1.71 17.30
CA ASN A 582 -34.11 -0.74 16.97
C ASN A 582 -34.07 -0.37 15.47
N LEU A 583 -34.86 -1.06 14.62
CA LEU A 583 -34.88 -0.77 13.19
C LEU A 583 -35.53 0.59 12.87
N PRO A 584 -34.98 1.35 11.90
CA PRO A 584 -35.59 2.58 11.42
C PRO A 584 -37.05 2.39 11.01
N GLY A 585 -37.91 3.37 11.33
CA GLY A 585 -39.37 3.25 11.17
C GLY A 585 -39.87 2.94 9.76
N PHE A 586 -39.08 3.22 8.72
CA PHE A 586 -39.42 2.84 7.34
C PHE A 586 -39.23 1.33 7.08
N ILE A 587 -38.27 0.67 7.74
CA ILE A 587 -38.03 -0.78 7.65
C ILE A 587 -39.12 -1.54 8.42
N LYS A 588 -39.51 -1.05 9.62
CA LYS A 588 -40.65 -1.61 10.37
C LYS A 588 -41.97 -1.58 9.58
N ARG A 589 -42.15 -0.61 8.68
CA ARG A 589 -43.33 -0.49 7.82
C ARG A 589 -43.34 -1.50 6.66
N ILE A 590 -42.17 -2.00 6.26
CA ILE A 590 -41.98 -2.99 5.19
C ILE A 590 -42.02 -4.42 5.76
N ALA A 591 -41.49 -4.63 6.98
CA ALA A 591 -41.40 -5.94 7.61
C ALA A 591 -42.69 -6.43 8.30
N GLY A 592 -43.82 -5.72 8.16
CA GLY A 592 -45.06 -5.86 8.95
C GLY A 592 -45.61 -7.28 9.13
N ASN A 593 -46.65 -7.63 8.39
CA ASN A 593 -47.16 -9.01 8.34
C ASN A 593 -46.94 -9.50 6.91
N GLU A 594 -45.79 -10.11 6.65
CA GLU A 594 -45.36 -10.46 5.29
C GLU A 594 -45.06 -11.96 5.15
N ARG A 595 -45.29 -12.48 3.95
CA ARG A 595 -44.85 -13.80 3.49
C ARG A 595 -43.82 -13.58 2.39
N ILE A 596 -42.56 -13.78 2.71
CA ILE A 596 -41.42 -13.43 1.86
C ILE A 596 -40.86 -14.70 1.23
N ASP A 597 -40.74 -14.69 -0.09
CA ASP A 597 -40.00 -15.69 -0.86
C ASP A 597 -38.64 -15.09 -1.20
N LEU A 598 -37.58 -15.55 -0.52
CA LEU A 598 -36.21 -15.07 -0.66
C LEU A 598 -35.42 -16.05 -1.55
N GLU A 599 -34.89 -15.53 -2.64
CA GLU A 599 -34.09 -16.27 -3.61
C GLU A 599 -32.64 -15.76 -3.55
N ILE A 600 -31.71 -16.61 -3.10
CA ILE A 600 -30.28 -16.30 -3.00
C ILE A 600 -29.55 -17.11 -4.06
N THR A 601 -28.88 -16.43 -4.99
CA THR A 601 -27.94 -17.08 -5.90
C THR A 601 -26.64 -17.36 -5.15
N LEU A 602 -26.37 -18.65 -4.90
CA LEU A 602 -25.13 -19.11 -4.27
C LEU A 602 -23.95 -18.92 -5.23
N GLU A 603 -22.72 -18.97 -4.70
CA GLU A 603 -21.51 -18.78 -5.50
C GLU A 603 -21.37 -19.83 -6.61
N ASN A 604 -21.80 -21.07 -6.33
CA ASN A 604 -21.91 -22.15 -7.30
C ASN A 604 -23.08 -21.99 -8.30
N LYS A 605 -23.68 -20.80 -8.37
CA LYS A 605 -24.83 -20.42 -9.20
C LYS A 605 -26.13 -21.18 -8.89
N SER A 606 -26.13 -22.10 -7.93
CA SER A 606 -27.35 -22.75 -7.46
C SER A 606 -28.23 -21.75 -6.68
N ILE A 607 -29.52 -22.05 -6.58
CA ILE A 607 -30.48 -21.15 -5.96
C ILE A 607 -30.91 -21.69 -4.61
N LEU A 608 -30.55 -20.98 -3.54
CA LEU A 608 -31.09 -21.21 -2.22
C LEU A 608 -32.39 -20.40 -2.07
N ASN A 609 -33.51 -21.12 -2.02
CA ASN A 609 -34.81 -20.53 -1.74
C ASN A 609 -35.10 -20.61 -0.24
N ILE A 610 -35.62 -19.53 0.33
CA ILE A 610 -35.96 -19.42 1.74
C ILE A 610 -37.33 -18.76 1.88
N GLY A 611 -38.23 -19.42 2.59
CA GLY A 611 -39.52 -18.88 3.01
C GLY A 611 -39.38 -18.18 4.35
N VAL A 612 -39.85 -16.93 4.43
CA VAL A 612 -39.87 -16.15 5.69
C VAL A 612 -41.28 -15.63 5.93
N VAL A 613 -41.85 -15.90 7.10
CA VAL A 613 -43.13 -15.30 7.52
C VAL A 613 -42.86 -14.35 8.68
N THR A 614 -43.34 -13.12 8.56
CA THR A 614 -43.28 -12.14 9.63
C THR A 614 -44.66 -11.80 10.19
N GLU A 615 -44.74 -11.58 11.50
CA GLU A 615 -45.88 -11.00 12.20
C GLU A 615 -45.41 -9.83 13.07
N LYS A 616 -46.00 -8.64 12.86
CA LYS A 616 -45.62 -7.38 13.53
C LYS A 616 -44.12 -7.06 13.41
N GLY A 617 -43.48 -7.40 12.29
CA GLY A 617 -42.05 -7.19 12.10
C GLY A 617 -41.15 -8.34 12.54
N ARG A 618 -41.65 -9.34 13.28
CA ARG A 618 -40.85 -10.45 13.79
C ARG A 618 -41.00 -11.68 12.90
N ILE A 619 -39.90 -12.38 12.64
CA ILE A 619 -39.89 -13.65 11.90
C ILE A 619 -40.51 -14.72 12.81
N VAL A 620 -41.65 -15.27 12.38
CA VAL A 620 -42.35 -16.38 13.04
C VAL A 620 -42.16 -17.70 12.31
N GLU A 621 -41.75 -17.66 11.04
CA GLU A 621 -41.38 -18.85 10.26
C GLU A 621 -40.16 -18.55 9.40
N PHE A 622 -39.19 -19.47 9.39
CA PHE A 622 -38.00 -19.42 8.54
C PHE A 622 -37.70 -20.85 8.06
N SER A 623 -37.89 -21.11 6.77
CA SER A 623 -37.85 -22.45 6.19
C SER A 623 -37.10 -22.51 4.87
N LYS A 624 -36.47 -23.65 4.58
CA LYS A 624 -35.78 -23.89 3.30
C LYS A 624 -36.83 -24.24 2.24
N GLY A 625 -36.74 -23.62 1.07
CA GLY A 625 -37.70 -23.77 -0.03
C GLY A 625 -38.57 -22.53 -0.24
N LYS A 626 -39.34 -22.52 -1.34
CA LYS A 626 -40.26 -21.42 -1.67
C LYS A 626 -41.50 -21.46 -0.79
N ILE A 627 -42.03 -20.29 -0.44
CA ILE A 627 -43.28 -20.19 0.33
C ILE A 627 -44.51 -20.03 -0.58
N SER A 628 -45.62 -20.67 -0.21
CA SER A 628 -46.90 -20.50 -0.91
C SER A 628 -47.53 -19.14 -0.59
N GLU A 629 -48.10 -18.51 -1.62
CA GLU A 629 -48.77 -17.20 -1.56
C GLU A 629 -47.88 -16.09 -0.96
N PRO A 630 -46.70 -15.81 -1.53
CA PRO A 630 -45.85 -14.74 -1.03
C PRO A 630 -46.56 -13.40 -1.22
N THR A 631 -46.38 -12.50 -0.25
CA THR A 631 -46.74 -11.08 -0.36
C THR A 631 -45.56 -10.25 -0.87
N MET A 632 -44.34 -10.77 -0.75
CA MET A 632 -43.11 -10.17 -1.23
C MET A 632 -42.13 -11.23 -1.76
N ARG A 633 -41.43 -10.90 -2.84
CA ARG A 633 -40.29 -11.67 -3.35
C ARG A 633 -39.02 -10.84 -3.22
N VAL A 634 -37.93 -11.47 -2.81
CA VAL A 634 -36.63 -10.83 -2.63
C VAL A 634 -35.57 -11.65 -3.35
N TRP A 635 -34.66 -10.97 -4.05
CA TRP A 635 -33.55 -11.59 -4.76
C TRP A 635 -32.23 -10.96 -4.34
N THR A 636 -31.23 -11.80 -4.08
CA THR A 636 -29.86 -11.38 -3.74
C THR A 636 -28.85 -12.50 -4.05
N SER A 637 -27.58 -12.33 -3.70
CA SER A 637 -26.54 -13.36 -3.85
C SER A 637 -25.89 -13.71 -2.51
N GLU A 638 -25.25 -14.88 -2.45
CA GLU A 638 -24.57 -15.38 -1.26
C GLU A 638 -23.48 -14.42 -0.76
N ASP A 639 -22.69 -13.86 -1.66
CA ASP A 639 -21.69 -12.83 -1.32
C ASP A 639 -22.34 -11.64 -0.56
N ILE A 640 -23.46 -11.11 -1.06
CA ILE A 640 -24.16 -9.99 -0.43
C ILE A 640 -24.71 -10.38 0.95
N VAL A 641 -25.22 -11.60 1.09
CA VAL A 641 -25.74 -12.13 2.35
C VAL A 641 -24.62 -12.31 3.38
N ARG A 642 -23.50 -12.93 2.99
CA ARG A 642 -22.33 -13.12 3.85
C ARG A 642 -21.70 -11.78 4.23
N ARG A 643 -21.63 -10.83 3.30
CA ARG A 643 -21.16 -9.46 3.55
C ARG A 643 -22.03 -8.73 4.57
N ILE A 644 -23.35 -8.96 4.57
CA ILE A 644 -24.25 -8.39 5.59
C ILE A 644 -24.04 -9.08 6.94
N ILE A 645 -23.96 -10.41 6.96
CA ILE A 645 -23.80 -11.21 8.20
C ILE A 645 -22.47 -10.91 8.90
N ASN A 646 -21.38 -10.77 8.14
CA ASN A 646 -20.03 -10.55 8.63
C ASN A 646 -19.67 -9.07 8.83
N SER A 647 -20.59 -8.15 8.52
CA SER A 647 -20.39 -6.70 8.70
C SER A 647 -20.38 -6.34 10.18
N GLU A 648 -19.49 -5.41 10.58
CA GLU A 648 -19.55 -4.79 11.92
C GLU A 648 -20.84 -3.97 12.12
N ASP A 649 -21.48 -3.51 11.03
CA ASP A 649 -22.81 -2.88 11.02
C ASP A 649 -23.71 -3.53 9.95
N PRO A 650 -24.37 -4.66 10.24
CA PRO A 650 -25.22 -5.38 9.30
C PRO A 650 -26.41 -4.56 8.78
N ILE A 651 -26.93 -3.63 9.60
CA ILE A 651 -28.10 -2.82 9.26
C ILE A 651 -27.72 -1.78 8.19
N SER A 652 -26.61 -1.06 8.38
CA SER A 652 -26.11 -0.10 7.39
C SER A 652 -25.73 -0.79 6.08
N THR A 653 -25.03 -1.92 6.17
CA THR A 653 -24.61 -2.71 5.00
C THR A 653 -25.81 -3.25 4.23
N GLY A 654 -26.84 -3.78 4.91
CA GLY A 654 -28.08 -4.22 4.26
C GLY A 654 -28.88 -3.08 3.63
N VAL A 655 -28.95 -1.92 4.28
CA VAL A 655 -29.61 -0.71 3.72
C VAL A 655 -28.87 -0.20 2.48
N ASN A 656 -27.53 -0.25 2.47
CA ASN A 656 -26.75 0.15 1.31
C ASN A 656 -26.90 -0.84 0.16
N ALA A 657 -26.92 -2.15 0.42
CA ALA A 657 -27.18 -3.17 -0.59
C ALA A 657 -28.58 -2.99 -1.24
N LEU A 658 -29.60 -2.62 -0.46
CA LEU A 658 -30.92 -2.24 -0.99
C LEU A 658 -30.87 -0.96 -1.85
N LYS A 659 -30.11 0.06 -1.45
CA LYS A 659 -29.97 1.31 -2.22
C LYS A 659 -29.23 1.12 -3.53
N MET A 660 -28.23 0.24 -3.55
CA MET A 660 -27.40 -0.07 -4.71
C MET A 660 -28.07 -1.05 -5.67
N GLY A 661 -29.24 -1.60 -5.30
CA GLY A 661 -30.00 -2.53 -6.13
C GLY A 661 -29.47 -3.96 -6.10
N GLU A 662 -28.55 -4.27 -5.18
CA GLU A 662 -27.97 -5.60 -4.96
C GLU A 662 -28.94 -6.53 -4.22
N ILE A 663 -29.83 -5.95 -3.40
CA ILE A 663 -31.04 -6.61 -2.93
C ILE A 663 -32.23 -6.03 -3.69
N ARG A 664 -32.89 -6.88 -4.47
CA ARG A 664 -34.07 -6.51 -5.26
C ARG A 664 -35.31 -7.08 -4.59
N TYR A 665 -36.42 -6.35 -4.60
CA TYR A 665 -37.68 -6.83 -4.03
C TYR A 665 -38.89 -6.44 -4.88
N SER A 666 -39.95 -7.25 -4.82
CA SER A 666 -41.22 -7.01 -5.51
C SER A 666 -42.39 -7.49 -4.68
N GLY A 667 -43.44 -6.67 -4.54
CA GLY A 667 -44.69 -7.05 -3.86
C GLY A 667 -45.60 -7.87 -4.77
N VAL A 668 -46.22 -8.92 -4.24
CA VAL A 668 -47.12 -9.82 -4.97
C VAL A 668 -48.55 -9.62 -4.45
N GLY A 669 -49.45 -9.09 -5.29
CA GLY A 669 -50.87 -8.89 -4.98
C GLY A 669 -51.38 -7.44 -5.09
N PHE A 670 -52.58 -7.27 -5.67
CA PHE A 670 -53.17 -5.99 -6.07
C PHE A 670 -53.81 -5.26 -4.87
N ARG A 671 -53.47 -3.96 -4.69
CA ARG A 671 -53.99 -2.96 -3.71
C ARG A 671 -53.32 -2.87 -2.33
N ARG A 672 -52.03 -2.50 -2.30
CA ARG A 672 -51.55 -1.41 -1.43
C ARG A 672 -50.51 -0.59 -2.19
N THR A 673 -51.00 0.52 -2.72
CA THR A 673 -50.27 1.49 -3.50
C THR A 673 -49.13 2.11 -2.69
N LEU A 674 -47.91 1.57 -2.77
CA LEU A 674 -46.71 2.38 -2.53
C LEU A 674 -46.46 3.24 -3.79
N LYS A 675 -47.38 4.20 -3.95
CA LYS A 675 -47.20 5.36 -4.80
C LYS A 675 -45.90 6.02 -4.36
N MET A 676 -44.95 6.07 -5.29
CA MET A 676 -43.78 6.94 -5.33
C MET A 676 -43.71 7.98 -4.21
N PHE A 677 -42.92 7.73 -3.17
CA PHE A 677 -42.47 8.76 -2.23
C PHE A 677 -41.21 8.30 -1.49
N ALA A 678 -40.07 8.23 -2.19
CA ALA A 678 -38.72 8.36 -1.60
C ALA A 678 -37.58 8.51 -2.63
N VAL A 679 -37.82 9.00 -3.86
CA VAL A 679 -36.74 9.52 -4.74
C VAL A 679 -36.36 10.97 -4.35
N LYS A 680 -36.87 11.48 -3.22
CA LYS A 680 -36.54 12.79 -2.65
C LYS A 680 -36.32 12.77 -1.14
N ILE A 681 -35.45 11.90 -0.64
CA ILE A 681 -34.57 12.17 0.51
C ILE A 681 -33.19 11.55 0.22
N VAL A 682 -32.68 11.76 -1.00
CA VAL A 682 -31.30 11.43 -1.39
C VAL A 682 -30.38 12.65 -1.17
N THR A 683 -30.90 13.76 -0.61
CA THR A 683 -30.19 15.04 -0.50
C THR A 683 -30.21 15.67 0.89
N LYS A 684 -30.48 14.92 1.97
CA LYS A 684 -30.44 15.48 3.33
C LYS A 684 -29.97 14.54 4.44
N VAL A 685 -29.01 13.66 4.14
CA VAL A 685 -28.22 12.93 5.16
C VAL A 685 -26.71 13.26 5.06
N TYR A 686 -26.30 14.04 4.05
CA TYR A 686 -24.96 14.64 3.97
C TYR A 686 -24.75 15.84 4.94
N ARG A 687 -25.60 15.99 5.96
CA ARG A 687 -25.51 17.07 6.96
C ARG A 687 -25.80 16.60 8.39
N LEU A 688 -25.49 15.34 8.70
CA LEU A 688 -25.44 14.85 10.09
C LEU A 688 -24.23 13.93 10.37
N VAL A 689 -23.27 13.86 9.45
CA VAL A 689 -21.96 13.21 9.67
C VAL A 689 -20.88 14.24 10.07
N GLU A 690 -21.18 15.54 9.93
CA GLU A 690 -20.34 16.64 10.42
C GLU A 690 -20.56 16.99 11.91
N VAL A 691 -21.35 16.21 12.66
CA VAL A 691 -21.64 16.50 14.09
C VAL A 691 -21.43 15.29 15.02
N ILE A 692 -21.00 14.14 14.52
CA ILE A 692 -20.65 12.97 15.36
C ILE A 692 -19.14 12.68 15.39
N GLY A 693 -18.36 13.33 14.51
CA GLY A 693 -16.90 13.39 14.61
C GLY A 693 -16.34 14.25 15.75
N ASP A 694 -17.20 14.92 16.53
CA ASP A 694 -16.81 15.74 17.69
C ASP A 694 -17.29 15.16 19.03
N LEU A 695 -17.71 13.89 19.09
CA LEU A 695 -18.12 13.26 20.36
C LEU A 695 -17.49 11.90 20.66
N PHE A 696 -16.74 11.29 19.73
CA PHE A 696 -15.86 10.15 20.03
C PHE A 696 -14.66 10.12 19.08
N GLY A 697 -13.55 10.77 19.48
CA GLY A 697 -12.21 10.57 18.90
C GLY A 697 -11.58 11.79 18.27
#